data_AF-A0AA39ILR0-F1
#
_entry.id   AF-A0AA39ILR0-F1
#
_cell.length_a   1.000
_cell.length_b   1.000
_cell.length_c   1.000
_cell.angle_alpha   90.00
_cell.angle_beta   90.00
_cell.angle_gamma   90.00
#
_symmetry.space_group_name_H-M   'P 1'
#
loop_
_entity.id
_entity.type
_entity.pdbx_description
1 polymer ?
#
loop_
_entity_poly.entity_id
_entity_poly.type
_entity_poly.pdbx_seq_one_letter_code
_entity_poly.pdbx_strand_id
1 'polypeptide(L)'
;MGDARVSDPIFERFPIPDWATRPPHGYHLDVLKGDQLIQKLMVDERNAYYFGRNPKLSDILTEHSSISRVHAVLIYHRHLKRFALVDMGSAHGTYVGKVKIESQIPVFLELNSEFHFGFSTRKYILKPKISSRLDSTDEDGGEGDATSLKDVDLENLTEYNTALNRRIPQIPITVEEARRKKKPRGNVSFVEDETVINPEDVDPTIGRFRNLISTAIITTTSKRPADTVDDNSLPSKKIYRPVKDDSIARGPQFGKLSTTTLTGFGMVNAAPDLDLYKGLPEPATSTHDDDEPHKKKYAKEAWPGRHTPASAQMMADLEETAVHPLDDDDNRFLKNHCVELFEQPDFVMEPQVKTSSVAFIQAGGKPEELIEILSSNYSALGQTCNLIGDWLADLEVDDAPKPKKGGRGRRSTKNAPSEADASGAFKNCANVYGSFESTISGLISRHFNSETVDKAFETDSEVGMEWLPQLITHKAWRKLVYELSEQNPQCLTLTFCVKLISEAGFQHEISSVNTAARQLDIFCGVLVASIDSLLTEHSRGPGTESYEKAFAELVKVACHSEHTYLYTQTILKVMIRKNDGMVRAACAHIANSLREALFRKEQDTSSIDLLLLQSPEDKIPQNAVQAIQTMISKRDLNPGDIVTLHQLYSRPNPPSVDLIRDPIFVNMLIHALFNCEGMKRLNDHRAKYIFLYAYASCVAESRSANGVRMQKKDELVSTCSQLDQITTLLESSDDLLKIFRKLQMLIKTPAPAAGLLHYLRTYFMNDALVSEIPPVVFVLIDLVASAHVNLHYRVFEVLCDLYENQSSKNEVAEVLMERQRSVIDRFVHLVSVGLVLPVAEKVTRMWVDGFMDISLVRYFALEVLEMIAPPYSEEFISVFLPLVENPDIFDPSQYSQKFQSAKEFVDICTTPSTAPSTSKRKSK
;
A
#
# COMPACT_ATOMS: atom_id res chain seq x y z
N MET A 1 6.73 8.86 -22.01
CA MET A 1 7.41 9.99 -22.68
C MET A 1 8.77 9.49 -23.15
N GLY A 2 9.01 9.49 -24.46
CA GLY A 2 10.31 9.09 -25.02
C GLY A 2 11.41 10.05 -24.56
N ASP A 3 12.58 9.50 -24.27
CA ASP A 3 13.72 10.23 -23.73
C ASP A 3 14.28 11.19 -24.79
N ALA A 4 13.94 12.48 -24.70
CA ALA A 4 14.31 13.52 -25.68
C ALA A 4 15.84 13.67 -25.87
N ARG A 5 16.64 13.00 -25.03
CA ARG A 5 18.11 12.93 -25.10
C ARG A 5 18.62 12.01 -26.21
N VAL A 6 17.86 10.98 -26.59
CA VAL A 6 18.32 9.94 -27.54
C VAL A 6 18.42 10.46 -28.98
N SER A 7 17.79 11.60 -29.30
CA SER A 7 17.73 12.16 -30.65
C SER A 7 18.51 13.47 -30.85
N ASP A 8 19.14 14.03 -29.81
CA ASP A 8 19.87 15.32 -29.94
C ASP A 8 21.37 15.07 -30.21
N PRO A 9 21.93 15.56 -31.33
CA PRO A 9 23.32 15.30 -31.74
C PRO A 9 24.37 15.84 -30.75
N ILE A 10 23.97 16.65 -29.76
CA ILE A 10 24.90 17.10 -28.71
C ILE A 10 25.39 15.95 -27.82
N PHE A 11 24.61 14.89 -27.64
CA PHE A 11 24.98 13.75 -26.79
C PHE A 11 25.88 12.74 -27.51
N GLU A 12 25.89 12.72 -28.85
CA GLU A 12 26.84 11.92 -29.65
C GLU A 12 28.28 12.42 -29.51
N ARG A 13 28.46 13.71 -29.15
CA ARG A 13 29.78 14.34 -29.01
C ARG A 13 30.59 13.83 -27.82
N PHE A 14 29.92 13.34 -26.78
CA PHE A 14 30.58 12.73 -25.63
C PHE A 14 29.64 11.65 -25.06
N PRO A 15 29.80 10.39 -25.48
CA PRO A 15 29.06 9.29 -24.88
C PRO A 15 29.53 9.09 -23.44
N ILE A 16 28.59 8.90 -22.51
CA ILE A 16 28.90 8.63 -21.11
C ILE A 16 29.69 7.31 -21.05
N PRO A 17 30.89 7.27 -20.45
CA PRO A 17 31.68 6.05 -20.35
C PRO A 17 31.01 4.97 -19.49
N ASP A 18 31.22 3.69 -19.81
CA ASP A 18 30.62 2.55 -19.10
C ASP A 18 31.01 2.46 -17.61
N TRP A 19 32.12 3.08 -17.23
CA TRP A 19 32.56 3.15 -15.83
C TRP A 19 31.77 4.16 -14.98
N ALA A 20 30.96 5.02 -15.62
CA ALA A 20 30.16 6.02 -14.94
C ALA A 20 28.94 5.35 -14.30
N THR A 21 28.86 5.42 -12.96
CA THR A 21 27.79 4.76 -12.19
C THR A 21 27.18 5.73 -11.20
N ARG A 22 26.07 5.34 -10.58
CA ARG A 22 25.44 6.13 -9.53
C ARG A 22 26.38 6.28 -8.32
N PRO A 23 26.65 7.50 -7.82
CA PRO A 23 27.44 7.71 -6.62
C PRO A 23 26.72 7.25 -5.34
N PRO A 24 27.46 6.97 -4.25
CA PRO A 24 26.87 6.70 -2.94
C PRO A 24 25.97 7.84 -2.44
N HIS A 25 24.99 7.52 -1.60
CA HIS A 25 24.07 8.50 -1.04
C HIS A 25 24.76 9.59 -0.23
N GLY A 26 24.30 10.84 -0.41
CA GLY A 26 24.68 12.00 0.43
C GLY A 26 25.62 13.03 -0.23
N TYR A 27 26.14 12.80 -1.44
CA TYR A 27 26.90 13.82 -2.16
C TYR A 27 25.97 14.94 -2.68
N HIS A 28 26.40 16.18 -2.52
CA HIS A 28 25.65 17.35 -2.97
C HIS A 28 26.57 18.47 -3.48
N LEU A 29 26.00 19.37 -4.27
CA LEU A 29 26.62 20.60 -4.73
C LEU A 29 26.02 21.79 -4.00
N ASP A 30 26.86 22.60 -3.37
CA ASP A 30 26.47 23.92 -2.88
C ASP A 30 26.58 24.93 -4.02
N VAL A 31 25.48 25.63 -4.32
CA VAL A 31 25.42 26.67 -5.34
C VAL A 31 25.46 28.04 -4.67
N LEU A 32 26.57 28.75 -4.83
CA LEU A 32 26.78 30.08 -4.26
C LEU A 32 26.67 31.15 -5.34
N LYS A 33 26.26 32.37 -4.98
CA LYS A 33 26.39 33.57 -5.80
C LYS A 33 26.97 34.69 -4.96
N GLY A 34 28.20 35.10 -5.28
CA GLY A 34 29.03 35.80 -4.30
C GLY A 34 29.32 34.87 -3.12
N ASP A 35 29.12 35.36 -1.90
CA ASP A 35 29.31 34.59 -0.66
C ASP A 35 27.99 34.00 -0.12
N GLN A 36 26.87 34.18 -0.84
CA GLN A 36 25.56 33.67 -0.41
C GLN A 36 25.25 32.31 -1.03
N LEU A 37 24.95 31.32 -0.19
CA LEU A 37 24.40 30.03 -0.60
C LEU A 37 22.98 30.20 -1.14
N ILE A 38 22.75 29.85 -2.41
CA ILE A 38 21.43 29.91 -3.05
C ILE A 38 20.69 28.58 -2.89
N GLN A 39 21.37 27.47 -3.19
CA GLN A 39 20.72 26.16 -3.33
C GLN A 39 21.71 25.03 -3.07
N LYS A 40 21.25 23.95 -2.44
CA LYS A 40 21.96 22.67 -2.40
C LYS A 40 21.32 21.70 -3.40
N LEU A 41 22.13 21.07 -4.25
CA LEU A 41 21.70 20.12 -5.29
C LEU A 41 22.26 18.73 -4.97
N MET A 42 21.39 17.77 -4.68
CA MET A 42 21.79 16.38 -4.48
C MET A 42 22.24 15.74 -5.80
N VAL A 43 23.41 15.11 -5.79
CA VAL A 43 24.02 14.47 -6.96
C VAL A 43 24.28 12.99 -6.74
N ASP A 44 23.35 12.29 -6.09
CA ASP A 44 23.44 10.88 -5.62
C ASP A 44 22.37 9.92 -6.20
N GLU A 45 21.65 10.33 -7.23
CA GLU A 45 20.53 9.59 -7.83
C GLU A 45 20.81 9.08 -9.25
N ARG A 46 21.63 9.81 -10.03
CA ARG A 46 21.92 9.51 -11.44
C ARG A 46 23.41 9.26 -11.65
N ASN A 47 23.75 8.53 -12.70
CA ASN A 47 25.14 8.31 -13.12
C ASN A 47 25.77 9.53 -13.83
N ALA A 48 24.93 10.44 -14.34
CA ALA A 48 25.33 11.69 -14.99
C ALA A 48 24.34 12.84 -14.70
N TYR A 49 24.87 14.05 -14.53
CA TYR A 49 24.11 15.28 -14.32
C TYR A 49 24.52 16.36 -15.32
N TYR A 50 23.61 16.74 -16.22
CA TYR A 50 23.86 17.74 -17.26
C TYR A 50 23.50 19.15 -16.78
N PHE A 51 24.41 20.11 -16.97
CA PHE A 51 24.21 21.53 -16.70
C PHE A 51 23.91 22.28 -17.99
N GLY A 52 22.97 23.23 -17.97
CA GLY A 52 22.71 24.06 -19.13
C GLY A 52 21.45 24.90 -19.05
N ARG A 53 21.16 25.62 -20.14
CA ARG A 53 19.99 26.49 -20.26
C ARG A 53 18.72 25.79 -20.77
N ASN A 54 18.82 24.58 -21.33
CA ASN A 54 17.66 23.91 -21.92
C ASN A 54 17.02 22.93 -20.92
N PRO A 55 15.81 23.21 -20.40
CA PRO A 55 15.16 22.36 -19.39
C PRO A 55 14.78 20.96 -19.90
N LYS A 56 14.72 20.75 -21.23
CA LYS A 56 14.46 19.42 -21.81
C LYS A 56 15.70 18.53 -21.85
N LEU A 57 16.90 19.13 -21.86
CA LEU A 57 18.16 18.42 -22.08
C LEU A 57 19.09 18.44 -20.86
N SER A 58 18.93 19.41 -19.95
CA SER A 58 19.75 19.58 -18.76
C SER A 58 19.01 19.16 -17.48
N ASP A 59 19.70 18.48 -16.57
CA ASP A 59 19.19 18.12 -15.24
C ASP A 59 19.24 19.31 -14.28
N ILE A 60 20.31 20.10 -14.38
CA ILE A 60 20.55 21.28 -13.54
C ILE A 60 20.44 22.51 -14.43
N LEU A 61 19.33 23.23 -14.27
CA LEU A 61 19.04 24.42 -15.05
C LEU A 61 19.87 25.61 -14.56
N THR A 62 20.60 26.24 -15.48
CA THR A 62 21.47 27.36 -15.19
C THR A 62 21.15 28.55 -16.10
N GLU A 63 20.43 29.53 -15.56
CA GLU A 63 19.89 30.68 -16.29
C GLU A 63 20.92 31.82 -16.41
N HIS A 64 21.88 31.68 -17.32
CA HIS A 64 22.82 32.76 -17.65
C HIS A 64 23.14 32.79 -19.14
N SER A 65 23.22 33.99 -19.73
CA SER A 65 23.38 34.19 -21.18
C SER A 65 24.68 33.58 -21.74
N SER A 66 25.74 33.54 -20.93
CA SER A 66 27.03 32.93 -21.28
C SER A 66 27.07 31.39 -21.17
N ILE A 67 25.99 30.74 -20.74
CA ILE A 67 25.96 29.28 -20.59
C ILE A 67 25.34 28.66 -21.85
N SER A 68 25.87 27.55 -22.37
CA SER A 68 25.29 26.83 -23.51
C SER A 68 23.96 26.11 -23.18
N ARG A 69 23.25 25.64 -24.22
CA ARG A 69 22.01 24.85 -24.05
C ARG A 69 22.24 23.58 -23.22
N VAL A 70 23.32 22.86 -23.52
CA VAL A 70 23.99 21.89 -22.65
C VAL A 70 25.44 22.39 -22.55
N HIS A 71 25.92 22.65 -21.34
CA HIS A 71 27.20 23.31 -21.09
C HIS A 71 28.24 22.31 -20.59
N ALA A 72 27.91 21.52 -19.59
CA ALA A 72 28.82 20.54 -19.00
C ALA A 72 28.04 19.35 -18.46
N VAL A 73 28.74 18.26 -18.17
CA VAL A 73 28.21 17.09 -17.48
C VAL A 73 29.10 16.70 -16.31
N LEU A 74 28.48 16.38 -15.19
CA LEU A 74 29.13 15.82 -14.01
C LEU A 74 28.84 14.32 -13.93
N ILE A 75 29.89 13.51 -13.87
CA ILE A 75 29.82 12.04 -13.87
C ILE A 75 30.59 11.47 -12.68
N TYR A 76 30.18 10.30 -12.19
CA TYR A 76 30.84 9.64 -11.06
C TYR A 76 31.56 8.36 -11.46
N HIS A 77 32.84 8.24 -11.09
CA HIS A 77 33.68 7.11 -11.43
C HIS A 77 33.69 6.05 -10.32
N ARG A 78 33.19 4.84 -10.60
CA ARG A 78 33.06 3.75 -9.62
C ARG A 78 34.39 3.35 -8.96
N HIS A 79 35.41 3.06 -9.77
CA HIS A 79 36.68 2.53 -9.27
C HIS A 79 37.54 3.58 -8.55
N LEU A 80 37.56 4.82 -9.04
CA LEU A 80 38.31 5.93 -8.43
C LEU A 80 37.56 6.60 -7.29
N LYS A 81 36.26 6.32 -7.11
CA LYS A 81 35.36 6.95 -6.14
C LYS A 81 35.38 8.49 -6.19
N ARG A 82 35.50 9.07 -7.39
CA ARG A 82 35.61 10.52 -7.63
C ARG A 82 34.63 11.00 -8.70
N PHE A 83 34.21 12.26 -8.57
CA PHE A 83 33.45 12.94 -9.62
C PHE A 83 34.39 13.52 -10.68
N ALA A 84 33.97 13.49 -11.94
CA ALA A 84 34.61 14.18 -13.04
C ALA A 84 33.64 15.16 -13.70
N LEU A 85 34.15 16.34 -14.03
CA LEU A 85 33.44 17.38 -14.76
C LEU A 85 33.96 17.42 -16.21
N VAL A 86 33.05 17.41 -17.17
CA VAL A 86 33.35 17.44 -18.60
C VAL A 86 32.63 18.63 -19.22
N ASP A 87 33.38 19.49 -19.93
CA ASP A 87 32.79 20.56 -20.74
C ASP A 87 32.27 19.97 -22.09
N MET A 88 31.01 20.22 -22.42
CA MET A 88 30.34 19.64 -23.60
C MET A 88 30.53 20.49 -24.88
N GLY A 89 31.63 21.23 -24.96
CA GLY A 89 31.90 22.18 -26.04
C GLY A 89 31.19 23.52 -25.83
N SER A 90 31.22 24.04 -24.61
CA SER A 90 30.60 25.31 -24.26
C SER A 90 31.30 26.51 -24.94
N ALA A 91 30.53 27.54 -25.30
CA ALA A 91 31.07 28.72 -25.99
C ALA A 91 31.99 29.56 -25.10
N HIS A 92 31.70 29.62 -23.80
CA HIS A 92 32.41 30.46 -22.84
C HIS A 92 33.31 29.67 -21.87
N GLY A 93 33.35 28.34 -21.99
CA GLY A 93 34.21 27.49 -21.18
C GLY A 93 33.64 27.15 -19.80
N THR A 94 34.03 25.99 -19.30
CA THR A 94 33.88 25.58 -17.90
C THR A 94 35.19 25.80 -17.14
N TYR A 95 35.11 26.17 -15.87
CA TYR A 95 36.26 26.51 -15.04
C TYR A 95 36.20 25.77 -13.70
N VAL A 96 37.32 25.16 -13.30
CA VAL A 96 37.53 24.61 -11.95
C VAL A 96 38.50 25.54 -11.23
N GLY A 97 38.05 26.17 -10.15
CA GLY A 97 38.71 27.30 -9.51
C GLY A 97 38.90 28.45 -10.50
N LYS A 98 40.16 28.79 -10.81
CA LYS A 98 40.53 29.82 -11.79
C LYS A 98 40.99 29.24 -13.14
N VAL A 99 41.01 27.92 -13.28
CA VAL A 99 41.56 27.23 -14.44
C VAL A 99 40.43 26.80 -15.38
N LYS A 100 40.53 27.17 -16.66
CA LYS A 100 39.61 26.70 -17.69
C LYS A 100 39.92 25.24 -18.02
N ILE A 101 38.91 24.38 -18.01
CA ILE A 101 39.07 22.97 -18.43
C ILE A 101 38.89 22.85 -19.95
N GLU A 102 39.52 21.83 -20.53
CA GLU A 102 39.43 21.56 -21.96
C GLU A 102 38.09 20.86 -22.31
N SER A 103 37.58 21.15 -23.50
CA SER A 103 36.33 20.58 -24.00
C SER A 103 36.46 19.06 -24.20
N GLN A 104 35.44 18.31 -23.81
CA GLN A 104 35.32 16.85 -23.98
C GLN A 104 36.39 16.01 -23.25
N ILE A 105 37.14 16.60 -22.32
CA ILE A 105 38.12 15.90 -21.49
C ILE A 105 37.62 15.86 -20.04
N PRO A 106 37.45 14.68 -19.44
CA PRO A 106 37.05 14.57 -18.03
C PRO A 106 38.13 15.09 -17.08
N VAL A 107 37.77 16.07 -16.25
CA VAL A 107 38.61 16.59 -15.18
C VAL A 107 38.06 16.12 -13.83
N PHE A 108 38.85 15.34 -13.09
CA PHE A 108 38.44 14.86 -11.78
C PHE A 108 38.44 15.98 -10.75
N LEU A 109 37.31 16.13 -10.06
CA LEU A 109 37.14 17.12 -9.01
C LEU A 109 37.68 16.61 -7.67
N GLU A 110 38.16 17.54 -6.85
CA GLU A 110 38.44 17.31 -5.43
C GLU A 110 37.22 17.70 -4.59
N LEU A 111 37.08 17.11 -3.40
CA LEU A 111 36.05 17.54 -2.47
C LEU A 111 36.33 18.98 -2.02
N ASN A 112 35.29 19.77 -1.89
CA ASN A 112 35.31 21.22 -1.68
C ASN A 112 35.94 22.03 -2.84
N SER A 113 36.20 21.42 -4.01
CA SER A 113 36.61 22.18 -5.18
C SER A 113 35.46 23.01 -5.74
N GLU A 114 35.76 24.26 -6.08
CA GLU A 114 34.82 25.20 -6.70
C GLU A 114 34.89 25.08 -8.22
N PHE A 115 33.76 25.07 -8.91
CA PHE A 115 33.70 25.22 -10.37
C PHE A 115 32.58 26.17 -10.79
N HIS A 116 32.70 26.77 -11.97
CA HIS A 116 31.72 27.69 -12.54
C HIS A 116 31.68 27.61 -14.08
N PHE A 117 30.62 28.21 -14.66
CA PHE A 117 30.31 28.10 -16.08
C PHE A 117 30.28 29.48 -16.74
N GLY A 118 31.12 29.67 -17.76
CA GLY A 118 31.28 30.94 -18.47
C GLY A 118 31.38 32.14 -17.51
N PHE A 119 30.75 33.25 -17.87
CA PHE A 119 30.66 34.45 -17.03
C PHE A 119 29.59 34.42 -15.92
N SER A 120 29.06 33.25 -15.56
CA SER A 120 28.06 33.17 -14.50
C SER A 120 28.66 33.56 -13.15
N THR A 121 27.92 34.36 -12.37
CA THR A 121 28.29 34.68 -10.98
C THR A 121 28.01 33.54 -10.00
N ARG A 122 27.39 32.44 -10.48
CA ARG A 122 27.13 31.25 -9.67
C ARG A 122 28.33 30.31 -9.68
N LYS A 123 28.72 29.88 -8.48
CA LYS A 123 29.80 28.94 -8.21
C LYS A 123 29.21 27.67 -7.60
N TYR A 124 29.78 26.52 -7.93
CA TYR A 124 29.34 25.21 -7.47
C TYR A 124 30.48 24.57 -6.68
N ILE A 125 30.21 24.11 -5.46
CA ILE A 125 31.19 23.44 -4.62
C ILE A 125 30.73 22.02 -4.35
N LEU A 126 31.57 21.04 -4.70
CA LEU A 126 31.27 19.63 -4.44
C LEU A 126 31.51 19.30 -2.96
N LYS A 127 30.46 18.88 -2.25
CA LYS A 127 30.54 18.52 -0.83
C LYS A 127 30.48 17.00 -0.63
N PRO A 128 31.20 16.47 0.37
CA PRO A 128 31.17 15.05 0.69
C PRO A 128 29.78 14.60 1.18
N LYS A 129 29.61 13.28 1.25
CA LYS A 129 28.54 12.66 2.03
C LYS A 129 28.55 13.26 3.44
N ILE A 130 27.41 13.79 3.90
CA ILE A 130 27.23 14.19 5.29
C ILE A 130 27.27 12.90 6.12
N SER A 131 28.45 12.53 6.61
CA SER A 131 28.59 11.52 7.65
C SER A 131 28.19 12.16 8.96
N SER A 132 27.10 11.71 9.59
CA SER A 132 27.07 11.70 11.05
C SER A 132 28.32 10.94 11.49
N ARG A 133 29.26 11.62 12.15
CA ARG A 133 30.53 11.01 12.60
C ARG A 133 30.26 9.73 13.40
N LEU A 134 30.37 8.59 12.73
CA LEU A 134 30.65 7.29 13.33
C LEU A 134 31.56 6.41 12.42
N ASP A 135 32.15 6.98 11.37
CA ASP A 135 33.08 6.30 10.47
C ASP A 135 34.32 7.18 10.22
N SER A 136 35.30 7.12 11.11
CA SER A 136 36.75 7.26 10.87
C SER A 136 37.49 7.47 12.19
N THR A 137 38.28 6.48 12.60
CA THR A 137 39.44 6.68 13.48
C THR A 137 40.66 6.17 12.72
N ASP A 138 41.43 7.10 12.16
CA ASP A 138 42.87 6.95 12.00
C ASP A 138 43.50 8.12 12.76
N GLU A 139 44.51 7.78 13.56
CA GLU A 139 45.23 8.64 14.48
C GLU A 139 46.06 9.70 13.73
N ASP A 140 45.94 10.97 14.10
CA ASP A 140 47.13 11.80 14.36
C ASP A 140 46.80 12.98 15.28
N GLY A 141 47.72 13.27 16.20
CA GLY A 141 47.55 14.21 17.31
C GLY A 141 47.70 15.68 16.94
N GLY A 142 46.83 16.53 17.50
CA GLY A 142 46.99 17.98 17.49
C GLY A 142 45.86 18.67 18.24
N GLU A 143 46.14 19.17 19.44
CA GLU A 143 45.22 20.01 20.22
C GLU A 143 44.92 21.32 19.46
N GLY A 144 43.67 21.51 19.02
CA GLY A 144 43.20 22.73 18.39
C GLY A 144 41.67 22.81 18.31
N ASP A 145 41.10 23.69 19.14
CA ASP A 145 39.74 24.26 19.11
C ASP A 145 38.59 23.44 18.49
N ALA A 146 38.03 22.52 19.30
CA ALA A 146 36.92 21.62 18.93
C ALA A 146 35.53 22.30 18.91
N THR A 147 35.42 23.59 19.23
CA THR A 147 34.14 24.30 19.33
C THR A 147 33.63 24.83 17.99
N SER A 148 34.51 25.17 17.05
CA SER A 148 34.13 25.76 15.75
C SER A 148 33.62 24.73 14.72
N LEU A 149 33.98 23.45 14.87
CA LEU A 149 33.65 22.39 13.90
C LEU A 149 32.22 21.82 14.07
N LYS A 150 31.64 21.87 15.27
CA LYS A 150 30.30 21.32 15.55
C LYS A 150 29.17 22.19 15.01
N ASP A 151 29.38 23.51 14.99
CA ASP A 151 28.37 24.46 14.50
C ASP A 151 28.23 24.38 12.97
N VAL A 152 29.35 24.16 12.26
CA VAL A 152 29.37 23.97 10.80
C VAL A 152 28.66 22.67 10.39
N ASP A 153 28.78 21.60 11.17
CA ASP A 153 28.12 20.31 10.89
C ASP A 153 26.60 20.36 11.14
N LEU A 154 26.14 21.12 12.14
CA LEU A 154 24.70 21.33 12.41
C LEU A 154 24.02 22.20 11.34
N GLU A 155 24.70 23.27 10.90
CA GLU A 155 24.20 24.14 9.84
C GLU A 155 24.08 23.36 8.51
N ASN A 156 25.08 22.55 8.18
CA ASN A 156 25.06 21.65 7.03
C ASN A 156 23.92 20.62 7.06
N LEU A 157 23.64 20.03 8.22
CA LEU A 157 22.56 19.03 8.40
C LEU A 157 21.16 19.67 8.32
N THR A 158 21.00 20.88 8.87
CA THR A 158 19.74 21.63 8.84
C THR A 158 19.42 22.10 7.40
N GLU A 159 20.43 22.54 6.67
CA GLU A 159 20.31 22.94 5.28
C GLU A 159 20.03 21.75 4.34
N TYR A 160 20.66 20.59 4.59
CA TYR A 160 20.39 19.33 3.87
C TYR A 160 18.92 18.91 3.97
N ASN A 161 18.37 18.88 5.19
CA ASN A 161 16.96 18.54 5.44
C ASN A 161 16.00 19.58 4.81
N THR A 162 16.40 20.85 4.76
CA THR A 162 15.61 21.90 4.11
C THR A 162 15.57 21.76 2.58
N ALA A 163 16.68 21.36 1.95
CA ALA A 163 16.76 21.10 0.52
C ALA A 163 15.95 19.86 0.10
N LEU A 164 15.94 18.82 0.94
CA LEU A 164 15.14 17.60 0.76
C LEU A 164 13.64 17.92 0.72
N ASN A 165 13.16 18.82 1.59
CA ASN A 165 11.74 19.19 1.68
C ASN A 165 11.25 20.12 0.55
N ARG A 166 12.15 20.85 -0.13
CA ARG A 166 11.79 21.67 -1.33
C ARG A 166 11.48 20.83 -2.58
N ARG A 167 11.62 19.50 -2.52
CA ARG A 167 11.35 18.55 -3.63
C ARG A 167 9.87 18.19 -3.82
N ILE A 168 8.95 18.67 -2.97
CA ILE A 168 7.51 18.49 -3.18
C ILE A 168 7.08 19.39 -4.36
N PRO A 169 6.47 18.85 -5.43
CA PRO A 169 6.05 19.66 -6.57
C PRO A 169 5.05 20.74 -6.13
N GLN A 170 5.39 22.01 -6.31
CA GLN A 170 4.41 23.09 -6.25
C GLN A 170 3.46 22.95 -7.45
N ILE A 171 2.18 22.71 -7.16
CA ILE A 171 1.09 22.77 -8.13
C ILE A 171 1.11 24.17 -8.78
N PRO A 172 1.13 24.30 -10.12
CA PRO A 172 1.13 25.61 -10.77
C PRO A 172 -0.28 26.21 -10.69
N ILE A 173 -0.47 27.16 -9.78
CA ILE A 173 -1.66 28.02 -9.74
C ILE A 173 -1.50 29.06 -10.86
N THR A 174 -2.49 29.16 -11.75
CA THR A 174 -2.48 30.15 -12.84
C THR A 174 -2.76 31.56 -12.30
N VAL A 175 -2.25 32.57 -13.01
CA VAL A 175 -2.29 34.00 -12.62
C VAL A 175 -3.73 34.54 -12.45
N GLU A 176 -4.74 33.84 -12.98
CA GLU A 176 -6.15 34.20 -12.86
C GLU A 176 -6.78 33.82 -11.50
N GLU A 177 -6.27 32.78 -10.82
CA GLU A 177 -6.73 32.41 -9.47
C GLU A 177 -6.21 33.35 -8.37
N ALA A 178 -5.09 34.04 -8.61
CA ALA A 178 -4.48 34.97 -7.66
C ALA A 178 -5.23 36.30 -7.47
N ARG A 179 -6.30 36.59 -8.25
CA ARG A 179 -6.95 37.91 -8.29
C ARG A 179 -8.29 38.06 -7.55
N ARG A 180 -8.83 37.04 -6.86
CA ARG A 180 -10.12 37.20 -6.15
C ARG A 180 -9.97 37.67 -4.68
N LYS A 181 -10.08 39.00 -4.51
CA LYS A 181 -10.53 39.84 -3.36
C LYS A 181 -9.90 39.61 -1.96
N LYS A 182 -8.97 40.51 -1.61
CA LYS A 182 -8.49 40.81 -0.24
C LYS A 182 -9.61 41.34 0.68
N LYS A 183 -9.71 40.81 1.91
CA LYS A 183 -10.26 41.52 3.08
C LYS A 183 -9.11 41.82 4.07
N PRO A 184 -9.18 42.91 4.85
CA PRO A 184 -8.01 43.45 5.56
C PRO A 184 -7.71 42.65 6.83
N ARG A 185 -6.43 42.39 7.10
CA ARG A 185 -5.94 41.90 8.40
C ARG A 185 -5.54 43.10 9.25
N GLY A 186 -5.95 43.08 10.52
CA GLY A 186 -5.67 44.13 11.51
C GLY A 186 -4.20 44.16 11.95
N ASN A 187 -3.76 45.35 12.36
CA ASN A 187 -2.40 45.63 12.84
C ASN A 187 -2.05 44.85 14.12
N VAL A 188 -0.79 44.45 14.23
CA VAL A 188 -0.17 43.91 15.46
C VAL A 188 0.83 44.94 15.98
N SER A 189 0.75 45.29 17.26
CA SER A 189 1.74 46.07 18.00
C SER A 189 2.40 45.17 19.05
N PHE A 190 3.71 45.29 19.21
CA PHE A 190 4.49 44.56 20.21
C PHE A 190 4.50 45.31 21.55
N VAL A 191 4.40 44.57 22.64
CA VAL A 191 4.69 45.06 24.00
C VAL A 191 5.96 44.34 24.46
N GLU A 192 6.96 45.11 24.84
CA GLU A 192 8.19 44.63 25.47
C GLU A 192 7.97 44.55 26.97
N ASP A 193 8.11 43.36 27.56
CA ASP A 193 8.34 43.19 28.99
C ASP A 193 9.42 42.11 29.17
N GLU A 194 10.55 42.51 29.77
CA GLU A 194 11.71 41.67 30.05
C GLU A 194 11.50 40.89 31.36
N THR A 195 11.47 39.56 31.29
CA THR A 195 11.59 38.69 32.48
C THR A 195 13.06 38.31 32.68
N VAL A 196 13.70 38.88 33.69
CA VAL A 196 15.07 38.53 34.13
C VAL A 196 15.05 37.15 34.77
N ILE A 197 15.75 36.19 34.16
CA ILE A 197 15.98 34.84 34.73
C ILE A 197 17.29 34.86 35.51
N ASN A 198 17.25 34.42 36.77
CA ASN A 198 18.43 34.31 37.62
C ASN A 198 19.31 33.12 37.17
N PRO A 199 20.63 33.26 37.04
CA PRO A 199 21.52 32.24 36.47
C PRO A 199 21.86 31.06 37.41
N GLU A 200 21.27 31.01 38.60
CA GLU A 200 21.59 29.99 39.63
C GLU A 200 20.61 28.80 39.60
N ASP A 201 19.51 28.90 38.84
CA ASP A 201 18.45 27.87 38.74
C ASP A 201 18.61 26.94 37.51
N VAL A 202 19.78 26.94 36.84
CA VAL A 202 20.03 26.12 35.64
C VAL A 202 21.04 25.02 35.94
N ASP A 203 20.56 23.78 35.99
CA ASP A 203 21.35 22.56 36.13
C ASP A 203 22.25 22.34 34.87
N PRO A 204 23.59 22.20 35.03
CA PRO A 204 24.52 22.02 33.92
C PRO A 204 24.54 20.59 33.32
N THR A 205 23.74 19.64 33.80
CA THR A 205 23.73 18.24 33.30
C THR A 205 22.62 17.91 32.29
N ILE A 206 21.78 18.87 31.92
CA ILE A 206 20.71 18.66 30.94
C ILE A 206 21.11 19.23 29.57
N GLY A 207 21.47 18.32 28.66
CA GLY A 207 21.76 18.63 27.26
C GLY A 207 20.55 19.24 26.53
N ARG A 208 20.83 20.30 25.75
CA ARG A 208 19.85 21.11 25.01
C ARG A 208 19.39 20.43 23.70
N PHE A 209 18.09 20.61 23.40
CA PHE A 209 17.32 20.36 22.17
C PHE A 209 16.65 18.99 21.94
N ARG A 210 15.37 18.90 22.36
CA ARG A 210 14.28 18.25 21.61
C ARG A 210 13.35 19.34 21.08
N ASN A 211 13.40 19.64 19.79
CA ASN A 211 12.39 20.51 19.16
C ASN A 211 11.14 19.69 18.82
N LEU A 212 10.16 19.81 19.71
CA LEU A 212 8.74 19.74 19.41
C LEU A 212 8.35 20.95 18.56
N ILE A 213 7.72 20.70 17.41
CA ILE A 213 6.71 21.61 16.87
C ILE A 213 5.45 21.36 17.70
N SER A 214 5.07 22.31 18.55
CA SER A 214 3.69 22.43 19.01
C SER A 214 3.16 23.82 18.71
N THR A 215 2.13 23.83 17.88
CA THR A 215 1.24 24.94 17.58
C THR A 215 0.65 25.58 18.84
N ALA A 216 0.57 26.91 18.83
CA ALA A 216 0.02 27.74 19.89
C ALA A 216 -1.46 27.43 20.19
N ILE A 217 -1.80 27.35 21.48
CA ILE A 217 -3.17 27.48 21.97
C ILE A 217 -3.39 28.96 22.34
N ILE A 218 -4.37 29.56 21.68
CA ILE A 218 -4.97 30.84 22.08
C ILE A 218 -5.82 30.57 23.32
N THR A 219 -5.39 31.04 24.49
CA THR A 219 -6.26 31.13 25.67
C THR A 219 -6.86 32.54 25.75
N THR A 220 -8.17 32.66 25.52
CA THR A 220 -8.94 33.82 25.98
C THR A 220 -9.14 33.72 27.49
N THR A 221 -8.80 34.83 28.14
CA THR A 221 -8.71 35.14 29.56
C THR A 221 -9.70 34.51 30.55
N SER A 222 -9.11 34.22 31.71
CA SER A 222 -9.61 33.73 33.00
C SER A 222 -10.60 34.64 33.73
N LYS A 223 -11.46 34.05 34.59
CA LYS A 223 -11.74 34.58 35.93
C LYS A 223 -11.78 33.44 36.97
N ARG A 224 -10.89 33.52 37.96
CA ARG A 224 -10.97 32.81 39.27
C ARG A 224 -11.82 33.63 40.26
N PRO A 225 -12.43 33.02 41.29
CA PRO A 225 -12.94 33.73 42.46
C PRO A 225 -11.85 33.88 43.54
N ALA A 226 -11.99 34.92 44.37
CA ALA A 226 -11.31 35.05 45.67
C ALA A 226 -12.31 35.64 46.67
N ASP A 227 -12.37 35.06 47.87
CA ASP A 227 -13.03 35.64 49.05
C ASP A 227 -12.05 36.54 49.80
N THR A 228 -12.45 37.79 50.09
CA THR A 228 -12.52 38.40 51.44
C THR A 228 -13.24 39.76 51.37
N VAL A 229 -14.38 39.85 52.07
CA VAL A 229 -14.93 40.96 52.91
C VAL A 229 -14.76 42.42 52.43
N ASP A 230 -15.84 43.09 51.96
CA ASP A 230 -16.68 44.05 52.74
C ASP A 230 -17.63 44.90 51.85
N ASP A 231 -18.85 45.04 52.39
CA ASP A 231 -19.94 46.03 52.29
C ASP A 231 -20.34 46.87 51.03
N ASN A 232 -21.67 46.99 50.96
CA ASN A 232 -22.55 48.05 50.43
C ASN A 232 -23.01 48.16 48.95
N SER A 233 -24.34 47.97 48.84
CA SER A 233 -25.34 48.69 48.03
C SER A 233 -25.94 48.04 46.75
N LEU A 234 -27.16 47.52 46.95
CA LEU A 234 -28.30 47.27 46.03
C LEU A 234 -28.76 48.55 45.27
N PRO A 235 -29.81 48.53 44.41
CA PRO A 235 -30.41 47.48 43.54
C PRO A 235 -30.86 47.98 42.12
N SER A 236 -31.40 47.10 41.25
CA SER A 236 -32.76 47.22 40.64
C SER A 236 -33.03 46.17 39.53
N LYS A 237 -34.03 45.29 39.72
CA LYS A 237 -35.41 45.22 39.14
C LYS A 237 -35.51 44.55 37.75
N LYS A 238 -36.06 43.32 37.71
CA LYS A 238 -37.41 42.89 37.21
C LYS A 238 -37.54 42.94 35.67
N ILE A 239 -38.09 41.95 34.95
CA ILE A 239 -39.51 41.51 34.96
C ILE A 239 -39.63 40.10 34.31
N TYR A 240 -40.65 39.35 34.73
CA TYR A 240 -41.03 37.99 34.35
C TYR A 240 -42.39 37.99 33.60
N ARG A 241 -42.65 36.91 32.82
CA ARG A 241 -43.95 36.28 32.40
C ARG A 241 -44.60 36.62 31.05
N PRO A 242 -45.50 35.76 30.50
CA PRO A 242 -45.77 34.32 30.81
C PRO A 242 -46.04 33.40 29.59
N VAL A 243 -46.04 32.10 29.93
CA VAL A 243 -46.61 30.92 29.24
C VAL A 243 -48.13 31.02 29.04
N LYS A 244 -48.66 30.31 28.05
CA LYS A 244 -50.06 29.85 28.02
C LYS A 244 -50.12 28.36 27.61
N ASP A 245 -50.67 27.55 28.50
CA ASP A 245 -51.09 26.15 28.31
C ASP A 245 -52.42 26.09 27.52
N ASP A 246 -52.61 25.00 26.78
CA ASP A 246 -53.85 24.20 26.86
C ASP A 246 -53.59 22.77 26.37
N SER A 247 -54.26 21.83 27.04
CA SER A 247 -53.97 20.40 27.12
C SER A 247 -54.90 19.52 26.26
N ILE A 248 -54.39 18.31 25.92
CA ILE A 248 -55.06 16.98 25.80
C ILE A 248 -54.91 16.24 24.45
N ALA A 249 -54.33 15.03 24.57
CA ALA A 249 -54.56 13.75 23.85
C ALA A 249 -53.53 13.21 22.82
N ARG A 250 -52.96 12.05 23.22
CA ARG A 250 -52.49 10.85 22.46
C ARG A 250 -51.07 10.81 21.86
N GLY A 251 -50.24 9.92 22.45
CA GLY A 251 -49.46 8.85 21.79
C GLY A 251 -48.23 9.23 20.94
N PRO A 252 -47.10 8.52 21.03
CA PRO A 252 -45.82 9.03 20.52
C PRO A 252 -45.66 8.75 19.02
N GLN A 253 -45.40 9.81 18.25
CA GLN A 253 -44.80 9.72 16.92
C GLN A 253 -43.53 10.56 16.86
N PHE A 254 -42.52 9.94 16.24
CA PHE A 254 -41.23 10.49 15.88
C PHE A 254 -41.33 11.84 15.15
N GLY A 255 -40.45 12.77 15.50
CA GLY A 255 -40.11 13.88 14.61
C GLY A 255 -39.49 15.11 15.28
N LYS A 256 -38.29 15.46 14.79
CA LYS A 256 -37.71 16.80 14.62
C LYS A 256 -36.89 17.38 15.79
N LEU A 257 -35.57 17.29 15.64
CA LEU A 257 -34.63 18.31 16.15
C LEU A 257 -34.23 19.21 14.97
N SER A 258 -34.50 20.50 15.11
CA SER A 258 -34.12 21.55 14.15
C SER A 258 -32.62 21.85 14.23
N THR A 259 -32.03 21.95 13.04
CA THR A 259 -30.70 22.45 12.70
C THR A 259 -30.67 23.98 12.67
N THR A 260 -29.59 24.58 13.18
CA THR A 260 -28.96 25.87 12.79
C THR A 260 -27.78 26.07 13.76
N THR A 261 -26.53 26.39 13.41
CA THR A 261 -25.82 26.75 12.17
C THR A 261 -24.33 26.52 12.43
N LEU A 262 -23.64 25.76 11.57
CA LEU A 262 -22.17 25.78 11.44
C LEU A 262 -21.82 25.54 9.97
N THR A 263 -21.98 26.59 9.16
CA THR A 263 -21.51 26.63 7.77
C THR A 263 -20.10 27.18 7.74
N GLY A 264 -19.13 26.35 7.40
CA GLY A 264 -17.74 26.80 7.32
C GLY A 264 -16.69 25.80 6.86
N PHE A 265 -17.03 24.69 6.17
CA PHE A 265 -16.10 23.90 5.34
C PHE A 265 -16.92 23.15 4.29
N GLY A 266 -16.48 23.19 3.03
CA GLY A 266 -17.21 22.66 1.88
C GLY A 266 -17.25 21.13 1.87
N MET A 267 -18.45 20.58 2.08
CA MET A 267 -18.77 19.19 1.77
C MET A 267 -19.10 19.11 0.27
N VAL A 268 -18.34 18.30 -0.46
CA VAL A 268 -18.74 17.83 -1.79
C VAL A 268 -19.87 16.82 -1.59
N ASN A 269 -21.04 17.14 -2.14
CA ASN A 269 -22.18 16.25 -2.28
C ASN A 269 -21.75 14.94 -2.95
N ALA A 270 -22.06 13.80 -2.34
CA ALA A 270 -21.98 12.49 -2.97
C ALA A 270 -23.30 11.74 -2.73
N ALA A 271 -24.35 12.19 -3.42
CA ALA A 271 -25.53 11.42 -3.80
C ALA A 271 -26.23 12.20 -4.93
N PRO A 272 -26.54 11.58 -6.10
CA PRO A 272 -27.50 12.16 -7.01
C PRO A 272 -28.91 12.00 -6.45
N ASP A 273 -29.75 13.01 -6.69
CA ASP A 273 -31.14 13.11 -6.27
C ASP A 273 -31.99 11.90 -6.70
N LEU A 274 -32.80 11.43 -5.76
CA LEU A 274 -33.75 10.33 -5.92
C LEU A 274 -35.07 10.83 -6.55
N ASP A 275 -34.99 11.57 -7.67
CA ASP A 275 -36.16 12.08 -8.41
C ASP A 275 -36.20 11.62 -9.89
N LEU A 276 -35.24 10.80 -10.34
CA LEU A 276 -35.20 10.29 -11.73
C LEU A 276 -36.04 9.02 -12.00
N TYR A 277 -36.77 8.49 -11.01
CA TYR A 277 -37.57 7.25 -11.14
C TYR A 277 -39.09 7.45 -11.02
N LYS A 278 -39.60 8.63 -11.39
CA LYS A 278 -41.04 8.81 -11.63
C LYS A 278 -41.32 8.72 -13.13
N GLY A 279 -41.64 7.51 -13.59
CA GLY A 279 -42.06 7.32 -14.99
C GLY A 279 -42.19 5.89 -15.49
N LEU A 280 -41.88 4.86 -14.70
CA LEU A 280 -42.03 3.46 -15.14
C LEU A 280 -43.36 2.85 -14.67
N PRO A 281 -44.00 1.98 -15.48
CA PRO A 281 -45.32 1.43 -15.17
C PRO A 281 -45.26 0.49 -13.96
N GLU A 282 -46.19 0.66 -13.02
CA GLU A 282 -46.37 -0.28 -11.91
C GLU A 282 -46.79 -1.67 -12.42
N PRO A 283 -46.22 -2.77 -11.91
CA PRO A 283 -46.68 -4.11 -12.24
C PRO A 283 -48.00 -4.39 -11.52
N ALA A 284 -49.00 -4.79 -12.29
CA ALA A 284 -50.30 -5.19 -11.79
C ALA A 284 -50.18 -6.37 -10.81
N THR A 285 -50.67 -6.13 -9.59
CA THR A 285 -51.02 -7.13 -8.59
C THR A 285 -51.95 -8.21 -9.17
N SER A 286 -51.58 -9.49 -8.99
CA SER A 286 -52.52 -10.60 -9.03
C SER A 286 -52.29 -11.52 -7.82
N THR A 287 -53.41 -11.90 -7.22
CA THR A 287 -53.58 -12.68 -5.99
C THR A 287 -53.82 -14.16 -6.31
N HIS A 288 -53.33 -15.06 -5.43
CA HIS A 288 -53.69 -16.50 -5.29
C HIS A 288 -53.22 -17.42 -6.45
N ASP A 289 -52.66 -18.64 -6.29
CA ASP A 289 -52.70 -19.67 -5.25
C ASP A 289 -51.44 -20.59 -5.31
N ASP A 290 -51.28 -21.39 -4.25
CA ASP A 290 -50.30 -22.47 -4.03
C ASP A 290 -50.20 -23.53 -5.15
N ASP A 291 -48.98 -23.95 -5.50
CA ASP A 291 -48.56 -25.37 -5.55
C ASP A 291 -47.09 -25.54 -6.02
N GLU A 292 -46.36 -26.42 -5.33
CA GLU A 292 -44.96 -26.84 -5.57
C GLU A 292 -44.92 -28.21 -6.34
N PRO A 293 -43.76 -28.83 -6.64
CA PRO A 293 -43.04 -28.75 -7.92
C PRO A 293 -42.85 -30.11 -8.63
N HIS A 294 -42.70 -30.18 -9.98
CA HIS A 294 -42.07 -31.36 -10.65
C HIS A 294 -41.45 -31.12 -12.05
N LYS A 295 -40.10 -31.14 -12.09
CA LYS A 295 -39.19 -31.97 -12.91
C LYS A 295 -39.46 -32.31 -14.41
N LYS A 296 -38.40 -32.01 -15.19
CA LYS A 296 -37.80 -32.72 -16.38
C LYS A 296 -38.35 -32.40 -17.78
N LYS A 297 -37.45 -32.01 -18.71
CA LYS A 297 -36.88 -32.90 -19.77
C LYS A 297 -36.08 -32.09 -20.80
N TYR A 298 -34.88 -32.58 -21.13
CA TYR A 298 -34.14 -32.23 -22.33
C TYR A 298 -34.69 -32.99 -23.56
N ALA A 299 -34.66 -32.34 -24.74
CA ALA A 299 -34.50 -32.95 -26.07
C ALA A 299 -33.90 -31.88 -27.00
N LYS A 300 -32.63 -32.01 -27.41
CA LYS A 300 -32.11 -32.64 -28.65
C LYS A 300 -32.37 -31.82 -29.93
N GLU A 301 -31.27 -31.38 -30.53
CA GLU A 301 -31.15 -30.72 -31.83
C GLU A 301 -31.76 -31.52 -33.00
N ALA A 302 -32.32 -30.80 -33.98
CA ALA A 302 -32.32 -31.18 -35.40
C ALA A 302 -32.52 -29.91 -36.26
N TRP A 303 -31.63 -29.76 -37.25
CA TRP A 303 -31.62 -28.71 -38.29
C TRP A 303 -32.90 -28.66 -39.14
N PRO A 304 -33.13 -27.54 -39.88
CA PRO A 304 -33.29 -27.70 -41.32
C PRO A 304 -32.63 -26.60 -42.16
N GLY A 305 -31.76 -27.00 -43.08
CA GLY A 305 -31.45 -26.22 -44.27
C GLY A 305 -32.27 -26.71 -45.48
N ARG A 306 -32.97 -25.78 -46.15
CA ARG A 306 -33.19 -25.75 -47.62
C ARG A 306 -33.82 -24.40 -48.02
N HIS A 307 -33.09 -23.65 -48.87
CA HIS A 307 -33.47 -22.50 -49.71
C HIS A 307 -34.84 -22.69 -50.42
N THR A 308 -35.68 -21.70 -50.78
CA THR A 308 -35.69 -20.23 -51.06
C THR A 308 -37.18 -19.80 -51.22
N PRO A 309 -37.58 -18.54 -51.51
CA PRO A 309 -36.96 -17.23 -51.34
C PRO A 309 -37.89 -16.24 -50.57
N ALA A 310 -37.46 -15.70 -49.44
CA ALA A 310 -38.20 -14.63 -48.75
C ALA A 310 -37.69 -13.25 -49.18
N SER A 311 -37.77 -12.96 -50.48
CA SER A 311 -37.73 -11.59 -51.02
C SER A 311 -39.09 -10.90 -50.91
N ALA A 312 -39.89 -11.25 -49.89
CA ALA A 312 -41.27 -10.81 -49.75
C ALA A 312 -41.61 -10.21 -48.38
N GLN A 313 -40.67 -10.20 -47.41
CA GLN A 313 -40.91 -9.60 -46.08
C GLN A 313 -40.07 -8.34 -45.80
N MET A 314 -39.05 -8.03 -46.61
CA MET A 314 -38.35 -6.73 -46.56
C MET A 314 -38.98 -5.65 -47.46
N MET A 315 -40.01 -6.01 -48.22
CA MET A 315 -40.76 -5.07 -49.08
C MET A 315 -42.02 -4.50 -48.40
N ALA A 316 -42.32 -4.90 -47.15
CA ALA A 316 -43.54 -4.47 -46.44
C ALA A 316 -43.29 -3.40 -45.37
N ASP A 317 -42.04 -3.20 -44.90
CA ASP A 317 -41.71 -2.19 -43.88
C ASP A 317 -41.05 -0.91 -44.47
N LEU A 318 -41.13 -0.71 -45.79
CA LEU A 318 -40.63 0.49 -46.48
C LEU A 318 -41.76 1.40 -47.03
N GLU A 319 -43.03 1.08 -46.76
CA GLU A 319 -44.18 1.88 -47.18
C GLU A 319 -44.94 2.50 -46.00
N GLU A 320 -44.26 3.14 -45.04
CA GLU A 320 -44.94 4.14 -44.19
C GLU A 320 -44.00 5.15 -43.51
N THR A 321 -43.24 5.90 -44.31
CA THR A 321 -42.77 7.23 -43.89
C THR A 321 -43.00 8.18 -45.06
N ALA A 322 -44.11 8.91 -45.03
CA ALA A 322 -44.34 10.04 -45.91
C ALA A 322 -43.32 11.15 -45.59
N VAL A 323 -42.17 11.09 -46.26
CA VAL A 323 -41.15 12.14 -46.22
C VAL A 323 -41.67 13.31 -47.05
N HIS A 324 -41.84 14.47 -46.41
CA HIS A 324 -42.01 15.75 -47.11
C HIS A 324 -40.90 15.88 -48.17
N PRO A 325 -41.19 16.33 -49.41
CA PRO A 325 -40.14 16.51 -50.40
C PRO A 325 -39.10 17.48 -49.83
N LEU A 326 -37.90 16.97 -49.57
CA LEU A 326 -36.74 17.80 -49.23
C LEU A 326 -36.53 18.82 -50.36
N ASP A 327 -36.23 20.06 -50.00
CA ASP A 327 -35.93 21.11 -50.99
C ASP A 327 -34.76 20.63 -51.89
N ASP A 328 -34.73 21.10 -53.14
CA ASP A 328 -33.70 20.71 -54.12
C ASP A 328 -32.26 20.91 -53.58
N ASP A 329 -32.07 21.88 -52.69
CA ASP A 329 -30.79 22.17 -52.03
C ASP A 329 -30.41 21.13 -50.95
N ASP A 330 -31.38 20.60 -50.20
CA ASP A 330 -31.15 19.58 -49.16
C ASP A 330 -30.84 18.22 -49.78
N ASN A 331 -31.54 17.85 -50.85
CA ASN A 331 -31.23 16.64 -51.63
C ASN A 331 -29.85 16.74 -52.27
N ARG A 332 -29.47 17.93 -52.74
CA ARG A 332 -28.13 18.17 -53.30
C ARG A 332 -27.04 18.08 -52.24
N PHE A 333 -27.28 18.60 -51.04
CA PHE A 333 -26.36 18.49 -49.91
C PHE A 333 -26.19 17.04 -49.47
N LEU A 334 -27.30 16.31 -49.28
CA LEU A 334 -27.29 14.90 -48.90
C LEU A 334 -26.60 14.03 -49.96
N LYS A 335 -26.87 14.31 -51.25
CA LYS A 335 -26.20 13.63 -52.37
C LYS A 335 -24.69 13.86 -52.34
N ASN A 336 -24.24 15.11 -52.21
CA ASN A 336 -22.80 15.43 -52.15
C ASN A 336 -22.13 14.80 -50.93
N HIS A 337 -22.80 14.81 -49.77
CA HIS A 337 -22.27 14.18 -48.56
C HIS A 337 -22.12 12.66 -48.72
N CYS A 338 -23.09 11.99 -49.36
CA CYS A 338 -22.98 10.57 -49.66
C CYS A 338 -21.84 10.28 -50.64
N VAL A 339 -21.63 11.12 -51.65
CA VAL A 339 -20.50 10.99 -52.58
C VAL A 339 -19.17 11.11 -51.85
N GLU A 340 -19.01 12.11 -50.97
CA GLU A 340 -17.82 12.25 -50.13
C GLU A 340 -17.55 11.01 -49.25
N LEU A 341 -18.61 10.35 -48.76
CA LEU A 341 -18.49 9.08 -48.03
C LEU A 341 -18.04 7.93 -48.95
N PHE A 342 -18.65 7.78 -50.12
CA PHE A 342 -18.31 6.71 -51.08
C PHE A 342 -16.91 6.88 -51.71
N GLU A 343 -16.40 8.11 -51.77
CA GLU A 343 -15.03 8.42 -52.20
C GLU A 343 -13.96 7.96 -51.19
N GLN A 344 -14.34 7.64 -49.95
CA GLN A 344 -13.40 7.10 -48.99
C GLN A 344 -12.93 5.70 -49.41
N PRO A 345 -11.62 5.40 -49.25
CA PRO A 345 -11.08 4.10 -49.61
C PRO A 345 -11.75 2.99 -48.79
N ASP A 346 -12.15 1.91 -49.46
CA ASP A 346 -12.81 0.75 -48.87
C ASP A 346 -14.14 1.01 -48.13
N PHE A 347 -14.82 2.15 -48.37
CA PHE A 347 -16.12 2.47 -47.76
C PHE A 347 -17.19 1.39 -48.01
N VAL A 348 -17.06 0.61 -49.09
CA VAL A 348 -17.93 -0.53 -49.39
C VAL A 348 -17.96 -1.59 -48.26
N MET A 349 -16.94 -1.62 -47.41
CA MET A 349 -16.81 -2.52 -46.27
C MET A 349 -17.39 -1.96 -44.97
N GLU A 350 -17.81 -0.69 -44.94
CA GLU A 350 -18.33 -0.04 -43.74
C GLU A 350 -19.78 -0.45 -43.45
N PRO A 351 -20.18 -0.60 -42.16
CA PRO A 351 -21.53 -1.06 -41.78
C PRO A 351 -22.65 -0.19 -42.34
N GLN A 352 -22.37 1.10 -42.51
CA GLN A 352 -23.31 2.12 -42.97
C GLN A 352 -23.47 2.20 -44.49
N VAL A 353 -22.69 1.44 -45.29
CA VAL A 353 -22.74 1.48 -46.76
C VAL A 353 -24.16 1.30 -47.29
N LYS A 354 -24.94 0.41 -46.68
CA LYS A 354 -26.31 0.09 -47.11
C LYS A 354 -27.25 1.27 -46.87
N THR A 355 -27.19 1.87 -45.69
CA THR A 355 -28.00 3.03 -45.30
C THR A 355 -27.64 4.26 -46.14
N SER A 356 -26.35 4.54 -46.32
CA SER A 356 -25.87 5.63 -47.18
C SER A 356 -26.24 5.43 -48.65
N SER A 357 -26.18 4.19 -49.16
CA SER A 357 -26.58 3.87 -50.53
C SER A 357 -28.07 4.12 -50.77
N VAL A 358 -28.92 3.75 -49.81
CA VAL A 358 -30.37 4.00 -49.88
C VAL A 358 -30.65 5.50 -49.83
N ALA A 359 -30.01 6.24 -48.92
CA ALA A 359 -30.15 7.69 -48.82
C ALA A 359 -29.70 8.42 -50.11
N PHE A 360 -28.61 7.98 -50.73
CA PHE A 360 -28.12 8.53 -52.00
C PHE A 360 -29.11 8.34 -53.14
N ILE A 361 -29.70 7.15 -53.27
CA ILE A 361 -30.70 6.85 -54.31
C ILE A 361 -31.98 7.66 -54.06
N GLN A 362 -32.42 7.77 -52.81
CA GLN A 362 -33.59 8.57 -52.42
C GLN A 362 -33.39 10.07 -52.69
N ALA A 363 -32.17 10.57 -52.58
CA ALA A 363 -31.80 11.96 -52.90
C ALA A 363 -31.60 12.23 -54.41
N GLY A 364 -31.97 11.29 -55.29
CA GLY A 364 -31.83 11.44 -56.76
C GLY A 364 -30.44 11.08 -57.31
N GLY A 365 -29.62 10.35 -56.55
CA GLY A 365 -28.38 9.75 -57.00
C GLY A 365 -28.62 8.60 -58.00
N LYS A 366 -27.74 8.47 -59.00
CA LYS A 366 -27.84 7.39 -59.99
C LYS A 366 -27.17 6.12 -59.46
N PRO A 367 -27.81 4.94 -59.54
CA PRO A 367 -27.19 3.69 -59.11
C PRO A 367 -25.87 3.38 -59.84
N GLU A 368 -25.73 3.78 -61.11
CA GLU A 368 -24.50 3.57 -61.87
C GLU A 368 -23.33 4.37 -61.28
N GLU A 369 -23.59 5.61 -60.89
CA GLU A 369 -22.62 6.52 -60.25
C GLU A 369 -22.16 5.96 -58.90
N LEU A 370 -23.09 5.44 -58.09
CA LEU A 370 -22.79 4.77 -56.81
C LEU A 370 -21.86 3.56 -57.00
N ILE A 371 -22.19 2.67 -57.94
CA ILE A 371 -21.41 1.46 -58.20
C ILE A 371 -20.01 1.82 -58.71
N GLU A 372 -19.91 2.81 -59.60
CA GLU A 372 -18.64 3.29 -60.14
C GLU A 372 -17.75 3.83 -59.02
N ILE A 373 -18.26 4.72 -58.17
CA ILE A 373 -17.50 5.32 -57.06
C ILE A 373 -17.08 4.27 -56.02
N LEU A 374 -17.99 3.38 -55.60
CA LEU A 374 -17.66 2.34 -54.62
C LEU A 374 -16.65 1.32 -55.16
N SER A 375 -16.76 0.96 -56.44
CA SER A 375 -15.83 0.02 -57.06
C SER A 375 -14.47 0.65 -57.36
N SER A 376 -14.42 1.92 -57.74
CA SER A 376 -13.15 2.63 -58.01
C SER A 376 -12.33 2.87 -56.75
N ASN A 377 -12.98 3.00 -55.60
CA ASN A 377 -12.33 3.27 -54.31
C ASN A 377 -12.15 2.01 -53.43
N TYR A 378 -12.48 0.82 -53.93
CA TYR A 378 -12.19 -0.42 -53.23
C TYR A 378 -10.73 -0.85 -53.44
N SER A 379 -9.93 -0.74 -52.38
CA SER A 379 -8.52 -1.16 -52.31
C SER A 379 -8.31 -2.50 -51.59
N ALA A 380 -9.37 -3.10 -51.03
CA ALA A 380 -9.34 -4.36 -50.30
C ALA A 380 -8.30 -4.38 -49.17
N LEU A 381 -8.05 -3.24 -48.52
CA LEU A 381 -6.97 -3.09 -47.55
C LEU A 381 -7.17 -4.02 -46.35
N GLY A 382 -8.40 -4.10 -45.83
CA GLY A 382 -8.76 -5.00 -44.72
C GLY A 382 -8.58 -6.48 -45.06
N GLN A 383 -9.00 -6.91 -46.24
CA GLN A 383 -8.80 -8.28 -46.72
C GLN A 383 -7.32 -8.60 -46.95
N THR A 384 -6.55 -7.64 -47.46
CA THR A 384 -5.11 -7.76 -47.67
C THR A 384 -4.37 -7.89 -46.33
N CYS A 385 -4.77 -7.11 -45.31
CA CYS A 385 -4.25 -7.24 -43.95
C CYS A 385 -4.57 -8.61 -43.34
N ASN A 386 -5.78 -9.13 -43.53
CA ASN A 386 -6.14 -10.47 -43.07
C ASN A 386 -5.28 -11.55 -43.76
N LEU A 387 -5.08 -11.43 -45.07
CA LEU A 387 -4.26 -12.37 -45.85
C LEU A 387 -2.78 -12.33 -45.43
N ILE A 388 -2.23 -11.13 -45.23
CA ILE A 388 -0.86 -10.96 -44.69
C ILE A 388 -0.75 -11.55 -43.28
N GLY A 389 -1.78 -11.37 -42.45
CA GLY A 389 -1.88 -11.98 -41.13
C GLY A 389 -1.82 -13.50 -41.16
N ASP A 390 -2.59 -14.12 -42.06
CA ASP A 390 -2.59 -15.57 -42.25
C ASP A 390 -1.22 -16.06 -42.78
N TRP A 391 -0.59 -15.32 -43.70
CA TRP A 391 0.77 -15.64 -44.17
C TRP A 391 1.83 -15.53 -43.08
N LEU A 392 1.74 -14.51 -42.21
CA LEU A 392 2.63 -14.39 -41.06
C LEU A 392 2.42 -15.54 -40.07
N ALA A 393 1.18 -16.02 -39.92
CA ALA A 393 0.86 -17.19 -39.11
C ALA A 393 1.50 -18.48 -39.62
N ASP A 394 1.54 -18.64 -40.94
CA ASP A 394 2.21 -19.79 -41.57
C ASP A 394 3.75 -19.71 -41.46
N LEU A 395 4.30 -18.52 -41.22
CA LEU A 395 5.74 -18.27 -41.05
C LEU A 395 6.22 -18.37 -39.60
N GLU A 396 5.33 -18.28 -38.61
CA GLU A 396 5.63 -18.57 -37.19
C GLU A 396 5.81 -20.09 -36.97
N VAL A 397 6.89 -20.65 -37.53
CA VAL A 397 7.33 -22.02 -37.26
C VAL A 397 8.10 -22.06 -35.93
N ASP A 398 7.52 -22.72 -34.93
CA ASP A 398 8.14 -23.34 -33.73
C ASP A 398 9.53 -22.80 -33.31
N ASP A 399 9.59 -21.65 -32.63
CA ASP A 399 10.78 -21.23 -31.87
C ASP A 399 10.51 -21.34 -30.35
N ALA A 400 10.35 -22.59 -29.90
CA ALA A 400 10.57 -22.94 -28.50
C ALA A 400 11.02 -24.41 -28.39
N PRO A 401 12.23 -24.70 -27.88
CA PRO A 401 12.62 -26.07 -27.56
C PRO A 401 11.76 -26.56 -26.39
N LYS A 402 10.74 -27.37 -26.67
CA LYS A 402 10.03 -28.11 -25.63
C LYS A 402 11.01 -29.04 -24.91
N PRO A 403 11.10 -29.01 -23.56
CA PRO A 403 11.96 -29.92 -22.83
C PRO A 403 11.50 -31.36 -23.08
N LYS A 404 12.45 -32.23 -23.47
CA LYS A 404 12.23 -33.67 -23.67
C LYS A 404 11.73 -34.30 -22.37
N LYS A 405 10.42 -34.54 -22.25
CA LYS A 405 9.89 -35.57 -21.34
C LYS A 405 9.80 -36.90 -22.09
N GLY A 406 10.61 -37.85 -21.66
CA GLY A 406 10.55 -39.23 -22.13
C GLY A 406 9.33 -39.97 -21.57
N GLY A 407 8.84 -40.94 -22.35
CA GLY A 407 8.24 -42.16 -21.79
C GLY A 407 6.72 -42.31 -21.85
N ARG A 408 6.25 -42.82 -23.00
CA ARG A 408 5.21 -43.85 -23.19
C ARG A 408 3.79 -43.66 -22.60
N GLY A 409 2.85 -43.49 -23.53
CA GLY A 409 1.73 -44.43 -23.65
C GLY A 409 0.32 -43.82 -23.61
N ARG A 410 -0.33 -43.73 -24.77
CA ARG A 410 -1.57 -44.45 -25.14
C ARG A 410 -2.26 -43.69 -26.29
N ARG A 411 -2.30 -44.30 -27.47
CA ARG A 411 -3.10 -43.84 -28.62
C ARG A 411 -4.57 -43.73 -28.19
N SER A 412 -5.11 -42.52 -28.23
CA SER A 412 -6.55 -42.27 -28.29
C SER A 412 -6.85 -41.62 -29.64
N THR A 413 -7.92 -42.11 -30.25
CA THR A 413 -8.40 -41.85 -31.61
C THR A 413 -8.69 -40.37 -31.86
N LYS A 414 -8.23 -39.88 -33.02
CA LYS A 414 -8.65 -38.60 -33.61
C LYS A 414 -10.17 -38.59 -33.76
N ASN A 415 -10.86 -37.79 -32.95
CA ASN A 415 -12.14 -37.23 -33.35
C ASN A 415 -11.84 -35.98 -34.19
N ALA A 416 -12.42 -35.94 -35.39
CA ALA A 416 -12.35 -34.81 -36.30
C ALA A 416 -12.92 -33.54 -35.62
N PRO A 417 -12.39 -32.35 -35.90
CA PRO A 417 -13.06 -31.11 -35.52
C PRO A 417 -14.36 -31.01 -36.32
N SER A 418 -15.45 -30.71 -35.62
CA SER A 418 -16.74 -30.37 -36.21
C SER A 418 -16.60 -29.12 -37.08
N GLU A 419 -17.08 -29.21 -38.32
CA GLU A 419 -17.32 -28.07 -39.21
C GLU A 419 -18.43 -27.19 -38.62
N ALA A 420 -18.04 -26.22 -37.79
CA ALA A 420 -18.83 -25.03 -37.47
C ALA A 420 -17.88 -24.01 -36.85
N ASP A 421 -17.34 -23.12 -37.69
CA ASP A 421 -16.94 -21.73 -37.39
C ASP A 421 -16.13 -21.20 -38.58
N ALA A 422 -16.82 -21.00 -39.70
CA ALA A 422 -16.26 -20.31 -40.85
C ALA A 422 -16.55 -18.81 -40.71
N SER A 423 -15.65 -18.02 -40.08
CA SER A 423 -15.42 -16.58 -40.37
C SER A 423 -14.39 -15.85 -39.48
N GLY A 424 -13.56 -16.50 -38.66
CA GLY A 424 -12.54 -15.78 -37.87
C GLY A 424 -11.24 -15.59 -38.64
N ALA A 425 -10.86 -14.35 -38.96
CA ALA A 425 -9.50 -14.02 -39.42
C ALA A 425 -8.47 -14.34 -38.32
N PHE A 426 -7.23 -14.70 -38.69
CA PHE A 426 -6.07 -14.91 -37.78
C PHE A 426 -6.10 -16.15 -36.86
N LYS A 427 -6.75 -17.26 -37.25
CA LYS A 427 -6.88 -18.47 -36.40
C LYS A 427 -5.56 -19.11 -35.93
N ASN A 428 -4.42 -18.81 -36.57
CA ASN A 428 -3.16 -19.52 -36.36
C ASN A 428 -2.04 -18.68 -35.70
N CYS A 429 -2.28 -17.42 -35.32
CA CYS A 429 -1.21 -16.51 -34.88
C CYS A 429 -1.57 -15.75 -33.60
N ALA A 430 -1.34 -16.36 -32.43
CA ALA A 430 -1.61 -15.73 -31.15
C ALA A 430 -0.83 -14.41 -30.96
N ASN A 431 0.39 -14.33 -31.52
CA ASN A 431 1.26 -13.16 -31.39
C ASN A 431 0.82 -11.98 -32.27
N VAL A 432 0.41 -12.23 -33.52
CA VAL A 432 -0.10 -11.18 -34.42
C VAL A 432 -1.43 -10.65 -33.89
N TYR A 433 -2.31 -11.54 -33.42
CA TYR A 433 -3.55 -11.13 -32.78
C TYR A 433 -3.29 -10.29 -31.52
N GLY A 434 -2.35 -10.70 -30.66
CA GLY A 434 -1.94 -9.91 -29.49
C GLY A 434 -1.31 -8.56 -29.83
N SER A 435 -0.55 -8.46 -30.92
CA SER A 435 0.02 -7.19 -31.41
C SER A 435 -1.05 -6.25 -31.97
N PHE A 436 -2.02 -6.80 -32.69
CA PHE A 436 -3.18 -6.07 -33.19
C PHE A 436 -4.06 -5.55 -32.04
N GLU A 437 -4.40 -6.41 -31.08
CA GLU A 437 -5.11 -6.03 -29.84
C GLU A 437 -4.37 -4.91 -29.11
N SER A 438 -3.04 -5.04 -28.93
CA SER A 438 -2.23 -4.01 -28.27
C SER A 438 -2.23 -2.68 -29.03
N THR A 439 -2.23 -2.72 -30.37
CA THR A 439 -2.22 -1.52 -31.21
C THR A 439 -3.57 -0.81 -31.16
N ILE A 440 -4.67 -1.55 -31.30
CA ILE A 440 -6.02 -1.00 -31.16
C ILE A 440 -6.23 -0.46 -29.75
N SER A 441 -5.84 -1.23 -28.72
CA SER A 441 -5.90 -0.78 -27.33
C SER A 441 -5.16 0.55 -27.15
N GLY A 442 -3.98 0.71 -27.75
CA GLY A 442 -3.22 1.95 -27.73
C GLY A 442 -3.89 3.11 -28.46
N LEU A 443 -4.57 2.84 -29.59
CA LEU A 443 -5.32 3.85 -30.34
C LEU A 443 -6.56 4.31 -29.56
N ILE A 444 -7.35 3.38 -29.02
CA ILE A 444 -8.51 3.69 -28.18
C ILE A 444 -8.06 4.55 -27.00
N SER A 445 -7.03 4.16 -26.26
CA SER A 445 -6.53 4.95 -25.12
C SER A 445 -6.07 6.36 -25.50
N ARG A 446 -5.55 6.59 -26.71
CA ARG A 446 -5.12 7.93 -27.15
C ARG A 446 -6.25 8.83 -27.62
N HIS A 447 -7.28 8.24 -28.23
CA HIS A 447 -8.38 8.97 -28.86
C HIS A 447 -9.70 8.91 -28.08
N PHE A 448 -9.71 8.24 -26.94
CA PHE A 448 -10.90 8.13 -26.09
C PHE A 448 -11.37 9.51 -25.62
N ASN A 449 -12.66 9.79 -25.80
CA ASN A 449 -13.32 10.98 -25.31
C ASN A 449 -14.58 10.57 -24.54
N SER A 450 -14.63 10.92 -23.25
CA SER A 450 -15.72 10.53 -22.36
C SER A 450 -17.07 11.16 -22.74
N GLU A 451 -17.07 12.42 -23.18
CA GLU A 451 -18.32 13.14 -23.48
C GLU A 451 -19.03 12.58 -24.71
N THR A 452 -18.27 12.18 -25.74
CA THR A 452 -18.85 11.61 -26.96
C THR A 452 -19.42 10.23 -26.72
N VAL A 453 -18.74 9.42 -25.90
CA VAL A 453 -19.16 8.07 -25.57
C VAL A 453 -20.41 8.10 -24.67
N ASP A 454 -20.43 8.97 -23.67
CA ASP A 454 -21.60 9.12 -22.79
C ASP A 454 -22.81 9.69 -23.54
N LYS A 455 -22.62 10.65 -24.45
CA LYS A 455 -23.72 11.13 -25.32
C LYS A 455 -24.31 10.00 -26.15
N ALA A 456 -23.46 9.18 -26.79
CA ALA A 456 -23.92 8.02 -27.55
C ALA A 456 -24.71 7.04 -26.66
N PHE A 457 -24.23 6.80 -25.43
CA PHE A 457 -24.90 5.95 -24.44
C PHE A 457 -26.28 6.49 -24.01
N GLU A 458 -26.42 7.81 -23.86
CA GLU A 458 -27.69 8.46 -23.50
C GLU A 458 -28.71 8.47 -24.64
N THR A 459 -28.28 8.66 -25.90
CA THR A 459 -29.19 8.73 -27.05
C THR A 459 -29.72 7.38 -27.52
N ASP A 460 -28.99 6.29 -27.31
CA ASP A 460 -29.22 5.01 -28.00
C ASP A 460 -29.72 3.89 -27.05
N SER A 461 -30.56 4.26 -26.09
CA SER A 461 -30.99 3.38 -24.98
C SER A 461 -31.75 2.09 -25.38
N GLU A 462 -32.23 1.96 -26.61
CA GLU A 462 -32.94 0.75 -27.10
C GLU A 462 -32.10 -0.17 -28.01
N VAL A 463 -30.96 0.29 -28.56
CA VAL A 463 -30.11 -0.50 -29.50
C VAL A 463 -28.61 -0.49 -29.10
N GLY A 464 -28.17 0.44 -28.27
CA GLY A 464 -26.77 0.61 -27.92
C GLY A 464 -26.29 -0.42 -26.91
N MET A 465 -25.31 -1.24 -27.32
CA MET A 465 -24.44 -2.13 -26.50
C MET A 465 -24.67 -3.64 -26.60
N GLU A 466 -25.32 -4.19 -27.63
CA GLU A 466 -25.32 -5.66 -27.86
C GLU A 466 -23.90 -6.26 -28.01
N TRP A 467 -22.95 -5.45 -28.47
CA TRP A 467 -21.54 -5.83 -28.62
C TRP A 467 -20.78 -5.88 -27.29
N LEU A 468 -21.26 -5.21 -26.25
CA LEU A 468 -20.53 -5.02 -24.99
C LEU A 468 -20.36 -6.34 -24.20
N PRO A 469 -21.37 -7.21 -24.07
CA PRO A 469 -21.18 -8.55 -23.50
C PRO A 469 -20.15 -9.40 -24.24
N GLN A 470 -20.06 -9.27 -25.57
CA GLN A 470 -19.06 -9.99 -26.37
C GLN A 470 -17.65 -9.45 -26.08
N LEU A 471 -17.50 -8.13 -25.97
CA LEU A 471 -16.24 -7.48 -25.61
C LEU A 471 -15.75 -7.89 -24.20
N ILE A 472 -16.67 -7.99 -23.23
CA ILE A 472 -16.38 -8.39 -21.84
C ILE A 472 -15.86 -9.83 -21.75
N THR A 473 -16.15 -10.70 -22.71
CA THR A 473 -15.69 -12.10 -22.70
C THR A 473 -14.16 -12.20 -22.78
N HIS A 474 -13.51 -11.22 -23.41
CA HIS A 474 -12.07 -11.19 -23.64
C HIS A 474 -11.31 -10.39 -22.56
N LYS A 475 -10.27 -11.01 -22.00
CA LYS A 475 -9.45 -10.44 -20.91
C LYS A 475 -8.72 -9.14 -21.30
N ALA A 476 -8.21 -9.03 -22.52
CA ALA A 476 -7.48 -7.86 -22.99
C ALA A 476 -8.36 -6.60 -22.99
N TRP A 477 -9.61 -6.73 -23.47
CA TRP A 477 -10.56 -5.62 -23.49
C TRP A 477 -11.08 -5.24 -22.10
N ARG A 478 -11.30 -6.22 -21.21
CA ARG A 478 -11.59 -5.92 -19.79
C ARG A 478 -10.50 -5.07 -19.15
N LYS A 479 -9.23 -5.41 -19.39
CA LYS A 479 -8.08 -4.63 -18.90
C LYS A 479 -8.10 -3.19 -19.44
N LEU A 480 -8.36 -3.01 -20.73
CA LEU A 480 -8.49 -1.68 -21.34
C LEU A 480 -9.62 -0.86 -20.70
N VAL A 481 -10.78 -1.48 -20.44
CA VAL A 481 -11.90 -0.81 -19.76
C VAL A 481 -11.49 -0.32 -18.37
N TYR A 482 -10.75 -1.12 -17.60
CA TYR A 482 -10.23 -0.69 -16.30
C TYR A 482 -9.25 0.48 -16.43
N GLU A 483 -8.29 0.42 -17.36
CA GLU A 483 -7.33 1.50 -17.61
C GLU A 483 -8.03 2.81 -18.01
N LEU A 484 -9.02 2.74 -18.91
CA LEU A 484 -9.80 3.89 -19.34
C LEU A 484 -10.67 4.46 -18.20
N SER A 485 -11.26 3.62 -17.36
CA SER A 485 -12.08 4.04 -16.22
C SER A 485 -11.26 4.79 -15.15
N GLU A 486 -9.98 4.44 -15.02
CA GLU A 486 -9.06 5.12 -14.10
C GLU A 486 -8.67 6.50 -14.65
N GLN A 487 -8.42 6.60 -15.96
CA GLN A 487 -8.10 7.86 -16.64
C GLN A 487 -9.31 8.80 -16.76
N ASN A 488 -10.53 8.25 -16.91
CA ASN A 488 -11.76 9.02 -17.11
C ASN A 488 -12.83 8.69 -16.05
N PRO A 489 -12.64 9.14 -14.79
CA PRO A 489 -13.50 8.85 -13.65
C PRO A 489 -14.99 9.14 -13.79
N GLN A 490 -15.33 10.16 -14.58
CA GLN A 490 -16.68 10.71 -14.67
C GLN A 490 -17.49 10.08 -15.82
N CYS A 491 -16.90 9.14 -16.57
CA CYS A 491 -17.56 8.53 -17.71
C CYS A 491 -18.61 7.50 -17.25
N LEU A 492 -19.87 7.75 -17.57
CA LEU A 492 -21.00 6.89 -17.20
C LEU A 492 -20.92 5.54 -17.90
N THR A 493 -20.52 5.53 -19.17
CA THR A 493 -20.41 4.32 -19.98
C THR A 493 -19.36 3.38 -19.41
N LEU A 494 -18.17 3.88 -19.06
CA LEU A 494 -17.12 3.07 -18.44
C LEU A 494 -17.53 2.53 -17.07
N THR A 495 -18.26 3.34 -16.29
CA THR A 495 -18.84 2.93 -15.00
C THR A 495 -19.80 1.75 -15.18
N PHE A 496 -20.65 1.79 -16.22
CA PHE A 496 -21.55 0.71 -16.58
C PHE A 496 -20.81 -0.54 -17.09
N CYS A 497 -19.80 -0.39 -17.95
CA CYS A 497 -18.97 -1.49 -18.42
C CYS A 497 -18.30 -2.24 -17.25
N VAL A 498 -17.74 -1.51 -16.28
CA VAL A 498 -17.09 -2.09 -15.10
C VAL A 498 -18.10 -2.85 -14.23
N LYS A 499 -19.35 -2.36 -14.14
CA LYS A 499 -20.44 -3.09 -13.47
C LYS A 499 -20.79 -4.40 -14.19
N LEU A 500 -20.93 -4.40 -15.51
CA LEU A 500 -21.20 -5.62 -16.27
C LEU A 500 -20.07 -6.65 -16.17
N ILE A 501 -18.81 -6.20 -16.17
CA ILE A 501 -17.65 -7.08 -15.96
C ILE A 501 -17.72 -7.73 -14.57
N SER A 502 -18.14 -6.97 -13.56
CA SER A 502 -18.34 -7.48 -12.20
C SER A 502 -19.47 -8.51 -12.10
N GLU A 503 -20.62 -8.25 -12.73
CA GLU A 503 -21.77 -9.17 -12.80
C GLU A 503 -21.44 -10.47 -13.55
N ALA A 504 -20.55 -10.41 -14.53
CA ALA A 504 -20.03 -11.58 -15.24
C ALA A 504 -19.02 -12.42 -14.41
N GLY A 505 -18.64 -11.97 -13.20
CA GLY A 505 -17.78 -12.71 -12.27
C GLY A 505 -16.27 -12.45 -12.41
N PHE A 506 -15.85 -11.45 -13.20
CA PHE A 506 -14.42 -11.12 -13.40
C PHE A 506 -13.88 -10.10 -12.39
N GLN A 507 -14.44 -10.06 -11.18
CA GLN A 507 -14.09 -9.10 -10.12
C GLN A 507 -12.62 -9.20 -9.68
N HIS A 508 -12.05 -10.41 -9.73
CA HIS A 508 -10.66 -10.69 -9.36
C HIS A 508 -9.62 -10.08 -10.31
N GLU A 509 -10.04 -9.60 -11.49
CA GLU A 509 -9.15 -8.98 -12.49
C GLU A 509 -8.98 -7.46 -12.28
N ILE A 510 -9.75 -6.86 -11.38
CA ILE A 510 -9.70 -5.42 -11.08
C ILE A 510 -8.43 -5.15 -10.26
N SER A 511 -7.34 -4.80 -10.96
CA SER A 511 -6.06 -4.51 -10.33
C SER A 511 -5.99 -3.12 -9.66
N SER A 512 -6.85 -2.19 -10.09
CA SER A 512 -6.92 -0.83 -9.57
C SER A 512 -8.03 -0.68 -8.52
N VAL A 513 -7.59 -0.49 -7.27
CA VAL A 513 -8.47 -0.25 -6.13
C VAL A 513 -9.26 1.06 -6.28
N ASN A 514 -8.72 2.05 -7.01
CA ASN A 514 -9.39 3.32 -7.28
C ASN A 514 -10.73 3.12 -8.00
N THR A 515 -10.75 2.26 -9.01
CA THR A 515 -11.95 1.99 -9.82
C THR A 515 -12.97 1.20 -8.99
N ALA A 516 -12.52 0.20 -8.23
CA ALA A 516 -13.38 -0.61 -7.39
C ALA A 516 -14.03 0.21 -6.25
N ALA A 517 -13.27 1.08 -5.57
CA ALA A 517 -13.72 1.82 -4.40
C ALA A 517 -14.86 2.82 -4.67
N ARG A 518 -15.10 3.19 -5.94
CA ARG A 518 -16.19 4.12 -6.32
C ARG A 518 -17.57 3.46 -6.37
N GLN A 519 -17.62 2.14 -6.61
CA GLN A 519 -18.88 1.40 -6.68
C GLN A 519 -18.92 0.39 -5.54
N LEU A 520 -19.90 0.55 -4.64
CA LEU A 520 -19.98 -0.27 -3.43
C LEU A 520 -20.06 -1.77 -3.75
N ASP A 521 -20.84 -2.18 -4.76
CA ASP A 521 -21.01 -3.59 -5.12
C ASP A 521 -19.70 -4.23 -5.59
N ILE A 522 -18.93 -3.50 -6.39
CA ILE A 522 -17.63 -3.94 -6.91
C ILE A 522 -16.60 -3.99 -5.79
N PHE A 523 -16.55 -2.93 -4.96
CA PHE A 523 -15.69 -2.91 -3.78
C PHE A 523 -15.98 -4.07 -2.84
N CYS A 524 -17.25 -4.40 -2.59
CA CYS A 524 -17.64 -5.54 -1.77
C CYS A 524 -17.15 -6.85 -2.36
N GLY A 525 -17.28 -7.06 -3.67
CA GLY A 525 -16.78 -8.24 -4.36
C GLY A 525 -15.27 -8.41 -4.22
N VAL A 526 -14.50 -7.35 -4.48
CA VAL A 526 -13.04 -7.33 -4.33
C VAL A 526 -12.64 -7.57 -2.86
N LEU A 527 -13.29 -6.89 -1.93
CA LEU A 527 -13.01 -7.03 -0.49
C LEU A 527 -13.28 -8.46 0.01
N VAL A 528 -14.38 -9.07 -0.41
CA VAL A 528 -14.71 -10.47 -0.04
C VAL A 528 -13.65 -11.42 -0.58
N ALA A 529 -13.24 -11.27 -1.84
CA ALA A 529 -12.17 -12.08 -2.43
C ALA A 529 -10.83 -11.91 -1.68
N SER A 530 -10.48 -10.68 -1.30
CA SER A 530 -9.27 -10.41 -0.51
C SER A 530 -9.33 -11.03 0.89
N ILE A 531 -10.48 -10.94 1.58
CA ILE A 531 -10.65 -11.52 2.92
C ILE A 531 -10.64 -13.06 2.84
N ASP A 532 -11.29 -13.66 1.84
CA ASP A 532 -11.34 -15.12 1.67
C ASP A 532 -9.96 -15.71 1.38
N SER A 533 -9.21 -15.08 0.48
CA SER A 533 -7.80 -15.41 0.21
C SER A 533 -6.96 -15.32 1.48
N LEU A 534 -7.09 -14.21 2.22
CA LEU A 534 -6.32 -14.02 3.46
C LEU A 534 -6.70 -15.01 4.55
N LEU A 535 -7.98 -15.36 4.72
CA LEU A 535 -8.43 -16.35 5.70
C LEU A 535 -7.92 -17.76 5.35
N THR A 536 -7.87 -18.08 4.05
CA THR A 536 -7.29 -19.34 3.57
C THR A 536 -5.81 -19.41 3.93
N GLU A 537 -5.04 -18.37 3.64
CA GLU A 537 -3.61 -18.31 3.98
C GLU A 537 -3.33 -18.19 5.48
N HIS A 538 -4.24 -17.59 6.25
CA HIS A 538 -4.12 -17.50 7.71
C HIS A 538 -4.05 -18.89 8.37
N SER A 539 -4.60 -19.94 7.73
CA SER A 539 -4.49 -21.32 8.23
C SER A 539 -3.05 -21.85 8.23
N ARG A 540 -2.21 -21.39 7.30
CA ARG A 540 -0.77 -21.71 7.22
C ARG A 540 0.08 -20.92 8.22
N GLY A 541 -0.51 -19.88 8.81
CA GLY A 541 0.07 -19.07 9.88
C GLY A 541 0.44 -17.64 9.44
N PRO A 542 0.12 -16.61 10.26
CA PRO A 542 0.49 -15.23 9.96
C PRO A 542 2.00 -15.02 9.98
N GLY A 543 2.62 -14.77 8.83
CA GLY A 543 4.08 -14.64 8.68
C GLY A 543 4.69 -15.57 7.62
N THR A 544 3.87 -16.42 7.01
CA THR A 544 4.20 -17.08 5.74
C THR A 544 4.19 -16.07 4.59
N GLU A 545 4.93 -16.34 3.52
CA GLU A 545 5.03 -15.45 2.37
C GLU A 545 3.68 -15.21 1.68
N SER A 546 2.90 -16.28 1.53
CA SER A 546 1.57 -16.21 0.93
C SER A 546 0.62 -15.34 1.77
N TYR A 547 0.67 -15.48 3.09
CA TYR A 547 -0.07 -14.62 4.00
C TYR A 547 0.37 -13.15 3.91
N GLU A 548 1.68 -12.87 3.92
CA GLU A 548 2.21 -11.50 3.82
C GLU A 548 1.75 -10.82 2.52
N LYS A 549 1.78 -11.55 1.39
CA LYS A 549 1.28 -11.06 0.10
C LYS A 549 -0.22 -10.82 0.11
N ALA A 550 -1.02 -11.78 0.60
CA ALA A 550 -2.47 -11.63 0.70
C ALA A 550 -2.85 -10.46 1.63
N PHE A 551 -2.12 -10.29 2.73
CA PHE A 551 -2.33 -9.21 3.68
C PHE A 551 -1.97 -7.84 3.07
N ALA A 552 -0.88 -7.76 2.29
CA ALA A 552 -0.50 -6.54 1.59
C ALA A 552 -1.56 -6.10 0.56
N GLU A 553 -2.16 -7.05 -0.17
CA GLU A 553 -3.28 -6.77 -1.07
C GLU A 553 -4.52 -6.31 -0.30
N LEU A 554 -4.86 -6.93 0.84
CA LEU A 554 -5.96 -6.45 1.67
C LEU A 554 -5.70 -5.03 2.20
N VAL A 555 -4.48 -4.71 2.64
CA VAL A 555 -4.12 -3.34 3.06
C VAL A 555 -4.31 -2.36 1.90
N LYS A 556 -3.93 -2.74 0.68
CA LYS A 556 -4.12 -1.90 -0.51
C LYS A 556 -5.60 -1.64 -0.80
N VAL A 557 -6.46 -2.65 -0.67
CA VAL A 557 -7.92 -2.55 -0.89
C VAL A 557 -8.61 -1.80 0.24
N ALA A 558 -8.43 -2.25 1.48
CA ALA A 558 -9.13 -1.77 2.66
C ALA A 558 -8.68 -0.38 3.12
N CYS A 559 -7.42 -0.01 2.89
CA CYS A 559 -6.85 1.25 3.36
C CYS A 559 -6.69 2.29 2.25
N HIS A 560 -7.45 2.15 1.15
CA HIS A 560 -7.43 3.12 0.06
C HIS A 560 -7.98 4.49 0.50
N SER A 561 -8.99 4.51 1.36
CA SER A 561 -9.66 5.70 1.87
C SER A 561 -10.18 5.47 3.30
N GLU A 562 -10.51 6.54 4.03
CA GLU A 562 -11.08 6.40 5.38
C GLU A 562 -12.41 5.63 5.41
N HIS A 563 -13.25 5.80 4.38
CA HIS A 563 -14.55 5.14 4.29
C HIS A 563 -14.43 3.65 3.93
N THR A 564 -13.47 3.27 3.07
CA THR A 564 -13.20 1.85 2.76
C THR A 564 -12.62 1.13 3.98
N TYR A 565 -11.78 1.82 4.77
CA TYR A 565 -11.27 1.29 6.03
C TYR A 565 -12.38 1.10 7.06
N LEU A 566 -13.20 2.13 7.28
CA LEU A 566 -14.35 2.07 8.19
C LEU A 566 -15.29 0.91 7.81
N TYR A 567 -15.59 0.76 6.52
CA TYR A 567 -16.44 -0.32 6.03
C TYR A 567 -15.82 -1.69 6.31
N THR A 568 -14.54 -1.87 5.98
CA THR A 568 -13.81 -3.13 6.21
C THR A 568 -13.74 -3.49 7.69
N GLN A 569 -13.38 -2.54 8.56
CA GLN A 569 -13.34 -2.75 10.01
C GLN A 569 -14.72 -3.10 10.57
N THR A 570 -15.78 -2.49 10.04
CA THR A 570 -17.17 -2.81 10.43
C THR A 570 -17.52 -4.26 10.07
N ILE A 571 -17.20 -4.69 8.84
CA ILE A 571 -17.42 -6.08 8.40
C ILE A 571 -16.66 -7.06 9.30
N LEU A 572 -15.37 -6.82 9.55
CA LEU A 572 -14.56 -7.67 10.40
C LEU A 572 -15.13 -7.76 11.82
N LYS A 573 -15.56 -6.63 12.40
CA LYS A 573 -16.23 -6.62 13.72
C LYS A 573 -17.55 -7.40 13.73
N VAL A 574 -18.34 -7.34 12.66
CA VAL A 574 -19.55 -8.16 12.52
C VAL A 574 -19.20 -9.64 12.42
N MET A 575 -18.17 -10.00 11.67
CA MET A 575 -17.68 -11.39 11.56
C MET A 575 -17.18 -11.92 12.90
N ILE A 576 -16.46 -11.11 13.68
CA ILE A 576 -15.98 -11.46 15.03
C ILE A 576 -17.15 -11.71 15.99
N ARG A 577 -18.27 -11.00 15.85
CA ARG A 577 -19.45 -11.17 16.71
C ARG A 577 -20.30 -12.38 16.32
N LYS A 578 -20.36 -12.72 15.03
CA LYS A 578 -21.20 -13.80 14.50
C LYS A 578 -20.55 -15.18 14.52
N ASN A 579 -19.22 -15.24 14.51
CA ASN A 579 -18.47 -16.48 14.47
C ASN A 579 -17.80 -16.75 15.81
N ASP A 580 -17.46 -18.02 16.05
CA ASP A 580 -16.71 -18.48 17.22
C ASP A 580 -15.46 -19.28 16.79
N GLY A 581 -14.58 -19.57 17.75
CA GLY A 581 -13.38 -20.38 17.51
C GLY A 581 -12.35 -19.70 16.60
N MET A 582 -11.77 -20.48 15.68
CA MET A 582 -10.64 -20.05 14.84
C MET A 582 -10.99 -18.89 13.90
N VAL A 583 -12.18 -18.89 13.31
CA VAL A 583 -12.61 -17.82 12.38
C VAL A 583 -12.70 -16.48 13.11
N ARG A 584 -13.26 -16.48 14.33
CA ARG A 584 -13.31 -15.29 15.19
C ARG A 584 -11.91 -14.77 15.51
N ALA A 585 -11.00 -15.67 15.88
CA ALA A 585 -9.63 -15.31 16.21
C ALA A 585 -8.88 -14.74 14.99
N ALA A 586 -9.03 -15.36 13.81
CA ALA A 586 -8.44 -14.90 12.57
C ALA A 586 -8.97 -13.52 12.15
N CYS A 587 -10.28 -13.30 12.18
CA CYS A 587 -10.85 -11.98 11.88
C CYS A 587 -10.40 -10.90 12.87
N ALA A 588 -10.29 -11.23 14.16
CA ALA A 588 -9.77 -10.31 15.17
C ALA A 588 -8.29 -9.99 14.96
N HIS A 589 -7.48 -10.99 14.60
CA HIS A 589 -6.09 -10.82 14.21
C HIS A 589 -5.98 -9.88 13.01
N ILE A 590 -6.69 -10.16 11.90
CA ILE A 590 -6.70 -9.34 10.69
C ILE A 590 -7.11 -7.89 10.99
N ALA A 591 -8.17 -7.67 11.78
CA ALA A 591 -8.63 -6.35 12.15
C ALA A 591 -7.56 -5.55 12.91
N ASN A 592 -6.86 -6.20 13.86
CA ASN A 592 -5.77 -5.60 14.61
C ASN A 592 -4.54 -5.36 13.72
N SER A 593 -4.16 -6.31 12.87
CA SER A 593 -3.03 -6.16 11.94
C SER A 593 -3.25 -5.02 10.96
N LEU A 594 -4.47 -4.86 10.41
CA LEU A 594 -4.82 -3.72 9.55
C LEU A 594 -4.62 -2.39 10.28
N ARG A 595 -5.07 -2.32 11.53
CA ARG A 595 -4.92 -1.15 12.37
C ARG A 595 -3.45 -0.83 12.66
N GLU A 596 -2.66 -1.83 12.99
CA GLU A 596 -1.21 -1.68 13.20
C GLU A 596 -0.48 -1.29 11.91
N ALA A 597 -0.89 -1.80 10.75
CA ALA A 597 -0.33 -1.42 9.46
C ALA A 597 -0.55 0.07 9.14
N LEU A 598 -1.73 0.61 9.44
CA LEU A 598 -2.01 2.05 9.27
C LEU A 598 -1.28 2.91 10.30
N PHE A 599 -1.22 2.45 11.54
CA PHE A 599 -0.42 3.12 12.56
C PHE A 599 1.07 3.15 12.16
N ARG A 600 1.64 2.10 11.55
CA ARG A 600 3.01 2.15 11.02
C ARG A 600 3.18 3.15 9.87
N LYS A 601 2.12 3.42 9.09
CA LYS A 601 2.09 4.42 8.01
C LYS A 601 1.79 5.86 8.47
N GLU A 602 1.78 6.12 9.77
CA GLU A 602 1.48 7.44 10.35
C GLU A 602 0.09 8.00 10.03
N GLN A 603 -0.85 7.13 9.67
CA GLN A 603 -2.25 7.51 9.48
C GLN A 603 -3.03 7.35 10.80
N ASP A 604 -3.71 8.41 11.24
CA ASP A 604 -4.50 8.37 12.47
C ASP A 604 -5.91 7.84 12.22
N THR A 605 -6.14 6.59 12.57
CA THR A 605 -7.46 5.94 12.53
C THR A 605 -8.12 5.82 13.90
N SER A 606 -7.51 6.36 14.96
CA SER A 606 -7.97 6.18 16.35
C SER A 606 -9.43 6.58 16.54
N SER A 607 -9.85 7.70 15.92
CA SER A 607 -11.23 8.19 15.97
C SER A 607 -12.24 7.16 15.42
N ILE A 608 -11.89 6.50 14.30
CA ILE A 608 -12.73 5.51 13.63
C ILE A 608 -12.86 4.26 14.50
N ASP A 609 -11.73 3.74 14.98
CA ASP A 609 -11.68 2.51 15.75
C ASP A 609 -12.38 2.65 17.12
N LEU A 610 -12.23 3.80 17.77
CA LEU A 610 -12.90 4.16 19.01
C LEU A 610 -14.41 4.37 18.81
N LEU A 611 -14.83 4.93 17.67
CA LEU A 611 -16.25 5.05 17.32
C LEU A 611 -16.88 3.66 17.15
N LEU A 612 -16.20 2.76 16.44
CA LEU A 612 -16.65 1.38 16.23
C LEU A 612 -16.67 0.55 17.52
N LEU A 613 -16.07 1.04 18.61
CA LEU A 613 -16.12 0.41 19.92
C LEU A 613 -17.34 0.84 20.74
N GLN A 614 -17.95 2.00 20.42
CA GLN A 614 -19.15 2.46 21.10
C GLN A 614 -20.31 1.51 20.83
N SER A 615 -21.02 1.13 21.89
CA SER A 615 -22.29 0.42 21.80
C SER A 615 -23.42 1.33 22.29
N PRO A 616 -24.61 1.30 21.65
CA PRO A 616 -25.76 2.08 22.12
C PRO A 616 -26.18 1.72 23.54
N GLU A 617 -25.96 0.46 23.95
CA GLU A 617 -26.29 -0.06 25.29
C GLU A 617 -25.21 0.23 26.32
N ASP A 618 -23.98 0.50 25.87
CA ASP A 618 -22.79 0.55 26.72
C ASP A 618 -21.85 1.66 26.25
N LYS A 619 -22.20 2.90 26.61
CA LYS A 619 -21.45 4.09 26.22
C LYS A 619 -20.17 4.20 27.04
N ILE A 620 -19.04 4.28 26.34
CA ILE A 620 -17.75 4.52 26.98
C ILE A 620 -17.68 6.00 27.37
N PRO A 621 -17.25 6.34 28.60
CA PRO A 621 -17.11 7.73 29.02
C PRO A 621 -16.21 8.54 28.07
N GLN A 622 -16.65 9.75 27.70
CA GLN A 622 -15.95 10.59 26.70
C GLN A 622 -14.52 10.95 27.13
N ASN A 623 -14.28 11.14 28.42
CA ASN A 623 -12.95 11.38 28.96
C ASN A 623 -12.00 10.16 28.77
N ALA A 624 -12.51 8.93 28.84
CA ALA A 624 -11.72 7.73 28.56
C ALA A 624 -11.38 7.61 27.06
N VAL A 625 -12.35 7.94 26.19
CA VAL A 625 -12.14 7.98 24.74
C VAL A 625 -11.09 9.01 24.37
N GLN A 626 -11.22 10.24 24.90
CA GLN A 626 -10.26 11.33 24.67
C GLN A 626 -8.86 11.00 25.18
N ALA A 627 -8.73 10.35 26.33
CA ALA A 627 -7.45 9.92 26.88
C ALA A 627 -6.74 8.92 25.94
N ILE A 628 -7.42 7.87 25.50
CA ILE A 628 -6.85 6.87 24.57
C ILE A 628 -6.53 7.51 23.22
N GLN A 629 -7.45 8.30 22.66
CA GLN A 629 -7.26 9.01 21.40
C GLN A 629 -6.02 9.92 21.46
N THR A 630 -5.91 10.75 22.50
CA THR A 630 -4.78 11.68 22.67
C THR A 630 -3.46 10.94 22.74
N MET A 631 -3.38 9.85 23.51
CA MET A 631 -2.15 9.05 23.64
C MET A 631 -1.79 8.35 22.33
N ILE A 632 -2.75 7.76 21.62
CA ILE A 632 -2.50 7.07 20.34
C ILE A 632 -2.10 8.06 19.24
N SER A 633 -2.83 9.16 19.07
CA SER A 633 -2.53 10.18 18.05
C SER A 633 -1.16 10.82 18.28
N LYS A 634 -0.78 11.06 19.56
CA LYS A 634 0.55 11.60 19.91
C LYS A 634 1.65 10.55 19.95
N ARG A 635 1.31 9.26 19.93
CA ARG A 635 2.23 8.12 20.12
C ARG A 635 3.03 8.19 21.41
N ASP A 636 2.46 8.78 22.45
CA ASP A 636 3.14 8.94 23.73
C ASP A 636 2.14 8.81 24.90
N LEU A 637 2.59 8.15 25.96
CA LEU A 637 1.80 7.94 27.17
C LEU A 637 2.00 9.08 28.15
N ASN A 638 1.00 9.95 28.27
CA ASN A 638 1.06 11.02 29.24
C ASN A 638 0.51 10.57 30.63
N PRO A 639 1.16 10.94 31.75
CA PRO A 639 0.74 10.50 33.08
C PRO A 639 -0.68 10.94 33.48
N GLY A 640 -1.16 12.10 32.98
CA GLY A 640 -2.49 12.62 33.30
C GLY A 640 -3.63 11.75 32.77
N ASP A 641 -3.53 11.33 31.51
CA ASP A 641 -4.49 10.43 30.87
C ASP A 641 -4.42 9.02 31.47
N ILE A 642 -3.23 8.54 31.81
CA ILE A 642 -3.06 7.26 32.52
C ILE A 642 -3.72 7.30 33.90
N VAL A 643 -3.57 8.38 34.66
CA VAL A 643 -4.26 8.56 35.95
C VAL A 643 -5.78 8.57 35.75
N THR A 644 -6.25 9.26 34.72
CA THR A 644 -7.69 9.33 34.38
C THR A 644 -8.24 7.94 34.07
N LEU A 645 -7.57 7.16 33.22
CA LEU A 645 -7.97 5.78 32.92
C LEU A 645 -7.93 4.90 34.16
N HIS A 646 -6.84 4.96 34.94
CA HIS A 646 -6.72 4.20 36.19
C HIS A 646 -7.90 4.48 37.14
N GLN A 647 -8.25 5.75 37.33
CA GLN A 647 -9.41 6.13 38.16
C GLN A 647 -10.72 5.58 37.63
N LEU A 648 -10.92 5.50 36.31
CA LEU A 648 -12.13 4.94 35.70
C LEU A 648 -12.22 3.42 35.87
N TYR A 649 -11.12 2.69 35.68
CA TYR A 649 -11.08 1.23 35.80
C TYR A 649 -11.04 0.73 37.26
N SER A 650 -10.71 1.63 38.20
CA SER A 650 -10.79 1.36 39.64
C SER A 650 -12.21 1.46 40.21
N ARG A 651 -13.17 2.01 39.45
CA ARG A 651 -14.57 2.15 39.89
C ARG A 651 -15.29 0.78 39.95
N PRO A 652 -16.40 0.68 40.70
CA PRO A 652 -17.22 -0.54 40.72
C PRO A 652 -17.81 -0.87 39.34
N ASN A 653 -18.13 0.16 38.54
CA ASN A 653 -18.63 0.03 37.18
C ASN A 653 -17.60 0.58 36.17
N PRO A 654 -16.55 -0.19 35.85
CA PRO A 654 -15.50 0.22 34.91
C PRO A 654 -16.01 0.22 33.46
N PRO A 655 -15.38 0.98 32.53
CA PRO A 655 -15.65 0.89 31.10
C PRO A 655 -15.38 -0.52 30.54
N SER A 656 -15.82 -0.79 29.32
CA SER A 656 -15.53 -2.08 28.65
C SER A 656 -14.01 -2.28 28.51
N VAL A 657 -13.56 -3.50 28.82
CA VAL A 657 -12.14 -3.89 28.78
C VAL A 657 -11.54 -3.75 27.37
N ASP A 658 -12.36 -3.83 26.33
CA ASP A 658 -11.93 -3.72 24.94
C ASP A 658 -11.27 -2.37 24.62
N LEU A 659 -11.60 -1.31 25.38
CA LEU A 659 -10.99 0.02 25.21
C LEU A 659 -9.50 0.03 25.55
N ILE A 660 -9.10 -0.68 26.61
CA ILE A 660 -7.69 -0.77 27.05
C ILE A 660 -6.96 -1.99 26.50
N ARG A 661 -7.66 -2.88 25.79
CA ARG A 661 -7.10 -3.99 25.00
C ARG A 661 -6.73 -3.60 23.58
N ASP A 662 -6.82 -2.31 23.27
CA ASP A 662 -6.29 -1.75 22.05
C ASP A 662 -4.81 -2.17 21.86
N PRO A 663 -4.45 -2.84 20.75
CA PRO A 663 -3.13 -3.43 20.58
C PRO A 663 -2.01 -2.37 20.59
N ILE A 664 -2.28 -1.19 20.03
CA ILE A 664 -1.32 -0.07 20.00
C ILE A 664 -1.11 0.44 21.42
N PHE A 665 -2.20 0.71 22.15
CA PHE A 665 -2.12 1.18 23.54
C PHE A 665 -1.42 0.18 24.47
N VAL A 666 -1.74 -1.12 24.35
CA VAL A 666 -1.08 -2.18 25.14
C VAL A 666 0.41 -2.25 24.81
N ASN A 667 0.80 -2.16 23.54
CA ASN A 667 2.21 -2.14 23.15
C ASN A 667 2.93 -0.88 23.68
N MET A 668 2.26 0.27 23.73
CA MET A 668 2.80 1.47 24.38
C MET A 668 2.99 1.28 25.89
N LEU A 669 2.05 0.63 26.58
CA LEU A 669 2.19 0.30 28.01
C LEU A 669 3.36 -0.66 28.26
N ILE A 670 3.48 -1.70 27.43
CA ILE A 670 4.61 -2.65 27.48
C ILE A 670 5.92 -1.89 27.23
N HIS A 671 5.98 -1.03 26.22
CA HIS A 671 7.17 -0.24 25.93
C HIS A 671 7.55 0.68 27.11
N ALA A 672 6.59 1.39 27.70
CA ALA A 672 6.85 2.23 28.86
C ALA A 672 7.38 1.43 30.06
N LEU A 673 6.79 0.28 30.35
CA LEU A 673 7.14 -0.55 31.53
C LEU A 673 8.40 -1.40 31.34
N PHE A 674 8.71 -1.80 30.11
CA PHE A 674 9.73 -2.81 29.81
C PHE A 674 10.83 -2.33 28.88
N ASN A 675 10.91 -1.04 28.52
CA ASN A 675 12.07 -0.51 27.81
C ASN A 675 13.29 -0.45 28.75
N CYS A 676 14.41 -1.05 28.35
CA CYS A 676 15.65 -1.11 29.12
C CYS A 676 16.16 0.26 29.62
N GLU A 677 15.96 1.34 28.85
CA GLU A 677 16.35 2.70 29.27
C GLU A 677 15.21 3.46 29.97
N GLY A 678 13.96 3.08 29.68
CA GLY A 678 12.76 3.81 30.06
C GLY A 678 12.25 3.52 31.47
N MET A 679 12.56 2.35 32.04
CA MET A 679 12.05 1.92 33.35
C MET A 679 12.27 2.96 34.46
N LYS A 680 13.43 3.65 34.45
CA LYS A 680 13.82 4.62 35.49
C LYS A 680 12.95 5.88 35.55
N ARG A 681 12.19 6.19 34.49
CA ARG A 681 11.45 7.46 34.34
C ARG A 681 10.01 7.43 34.88
N LEU A 682 9.53 6.29 35.36
CA LEU A 682 8.12 6.06 35.70
C LEU A 682 7.79 6.06 37.20
N ASN A 683 8.77 6.33 38.07
CA ASN A 683 8.70 6.04 39.52
C ASN A 683 7.42 6.53 40.22
N ASP A 684 6.92 7.73 39.90
CA ASP A 684 5.76 8.30 40.62
C ASP A 684 4.39 7.72 40.17
N HIS A 685 4.32 7.09 38.99
CA HIS A 685 3.08 6.58 38.41
C HIS A 685 3.12 5.11 38.00
N ARG A 686 4.25 4.42 38.17
CA ARG A 686 4.48 3.03 37.73
C ARG A 686 3.36 2.06 38.11
N ALA A 687 2.89 2.10 39.36
CA ALA A 687 1.79 1.26 39.83
C ALA A 687 0.51 1.38 38.98
N LYS A 688 0.24 2.59 38.44
CA LYS A 688 -0.95 2.85 37.60
C LYS A 688 -0.79 2.26 36.19
N TYR A 689 0.41 2.32 35.62
CA TYR A 689 0.72 1.68 34.33
C TYR A 689 0.64 0.16 34.46
N ILE A 690 1.23 -0.41 35.51
CA ILE A 690 1.15 -1.83 35.84
C ILE A 690 -0.30 -2.26 35.99
N PHE A 691 -1.11 -1.50 36.74
CA PHE A 691 -2.52 -1.79 36.92
C PHE A 691 -3.27 -1.85 35.59
N LEU A 692 -3.10 -0.87 34.69
CA LEU A 692 -3.79 -0.86 33.40
C LEU A 692 -3.35 -2.02 32.51
N TYR A 693 -2.06 -2.36 32.49
CA TYR A 693 -1.55 -3.50 31.72
C TYR A 693 -2.03 -4.86 32.30
N ALA A 694 -2.03 -5.00 33.63
CA ALA A 694 -2.59 -6.16 34.32
C ALA A 694 -4.09 -6.30 34.03
N TYR A 695 -4.82 -5.17 34.06
CA TYR A 695 -6.25 -5.16 33.79
C TYR A 695 -6.56 -5.61 32.37
N ALA A 696 -5.85 -5.07 31.37
CA ALA A 696 -6.04 -5.45 29.97
C ALA A 696 -5.72 -6.93 29.73
N SER A 697 -4.75 -7.50 30.46
CA SER A 697 -4.28 -8.87 30.25
C SER A 697 -5.14 -9.95 30.92
N CYS A 698 -5.60 -9.76 32.16
CA CYS A 698 -6.25 -10.84 32.94
C CYS A 698 -7.76 -10.66 33.19
N VAL A 699 -8.32 -9.46 33.08
CA VAL A 699 -9.73 -9.24 33.44
C VAL A 699 -10.65 -9.81 32.37
N ALA A 700 -11.48 -10.79 32.74
CA ALA A 700 -12.46 -11.38 31.83
C ALA A 700 -13.76 -10.58 31.87
N GLU A 701 -14.31 -10.26 30.69
CA GLU A 701 -15.59 -9.58 30.53
C GLU A 701 -16.64 -10.56 29.99
N SER A 702 -17.82 -10.56 30.61
CA SER A 702 -18.97 -11.36 30.19
C SER A 702 -20.24 -10.52 30.28
N ARG A 703 -21.24 -10.85 29.45
CA ARG A 703 -22.57 -10.23 29.54
C ARG A 703 -23.55 -11.26 30.12
N SER A 704 -24.31 -10.84 31.13
CA SER A 704 -25.41 -11.62 31.68
C SER A 704 -26.54 -11.76 30.66
N ALA A 705 -27.45 -12.73 30.87
CA ALA A 705 -28.67 -12.90 30.08
C ALA A 705 -29.53 -11.63 30.00
N ASN A 706 -29.41 -10.75 31.00
CA ASN A 706 -30.11 -9.46 31.06
C ASN A 706 -29.33 -8.31 30.38
N GLY A 707 -28.23 -8.60 29.66
CA GLY A 707 -27.40 -7.62 28.96
C GLY A 707 -26.40 -6.85 29.84
N VAL A 708 -26.41 -7.05 31.16
CA VAL A 708 -25.50 -6.37 32.09
C VAL A 708 -24.07 -6.90 31.95
N ARG A 709 -23.10 -5.98 31.78
CA ARG A 709 -21.66 -6.28 31.74
C ARG A 709 -21.14 -6.65 33.13
N MET A 710 -20.41 -7.75 33.20
CA MET A 710 -19.74 -8.23 34.40
C MET A 710 -18.26 -8.47 34.09
N GLN A 711 -17.38 -7.92 34.93
CA GLN A 711 -15.93 -8.10 34.80
C GLN A 711 -15.38 -8.86 36.02
N LYS A 712 -14.72 -10.01 35.76
CA LYS A 712 -14.09 -10.84 36.78
C LYS A 712 -12.63 -10.41 36.98
N LYS A 713 -12.25 -10.14 38.23
CA LYS A 713 -10.95 -9.55 38.61
C LYS A 713 -10.07 -10.49 39.44
N ASP A 714 -10.34 -11.79 39.40
CA ASP A 714 -9.77 -12.78 40.33
C ASP A 714 -8.22 -12.82 40.30
N GLU A 715 -7.63 -12.70 39.11
CA GLU A 715 -6.17 -12.75 38.93
C GLU A 715 -5.48 -11.38 39.01
N LEU A 716 -6.24 -10.27 39.00
CA LEU A 716 -5.71 -8.92 38.81
C LEU A 716 -4.65 -8.53 39.83
N VAL A 717 -4.89 -8.81 41.12
CA VAL A 717 -3.95 -8.47 42.19
C VAL A 717 -2.65 -9.28 42.06
N SER A 718 -2.78 -10.57 41.71
CA SER A 718 -1.63 -11.45 41.49
C SER A 718 -0.81 -10.98 40.29
N THR A 719 -1.46 -10.69 39.15
CA THR A 719 -0.79 -10.21 37.94
C THR A 719 -0.10 -8.86 38.16
N CYS A 720 -0.74 -7.92 38.87
CA CYS A 720 -0.11 -6.66 39.28
C CYS A 720 1.16 -6.90 40.11
N SER A 721 1.09 -7.80 41.09
CA SER A 721 2.25 -8.14 41.92
C SER A 721 3.37 -8.78 41.11
N GLN A 722 3.05 -9.69 40.19
CA GLN A 722 4.05 -10.32 39.31
C GLN A 722 4.72 -9.31 38.38
N LEU A 723 3.94 -8.40 37.79
CA LEU A 723 4.45 -7.33 36.93
C LEU A 723 5.34 -6.35 37.71
N ASP A 724 4.95 -5.99 38.92
CA ASP A 724 5.79 -5.14 39.76
C ASP A 724 7.07 -5.83 40.21
N GLN A 725 7.02 -7.13 40.53
CA GLN A 725 8.21 -7.91 40.86
C GLN A 725 9.17 -8.00 39.68
N ILE A 726 8.70 -8.31 38.47
CA ILE A 726 9.58 -8.45 37.30
C ILE A 726 10.22 -7.11 36.92
N THR A 727 9.45 -6.01 36.91
CA THR A 727 10.00 -4.69 36.57
C THR A 727 11.02 -4.23 37.62
N THR A 728 10.78 -4.46 38.91
CA THR A 728 11.76 -4.16 39.97
C THR A 728 13.03 -4.98 39.82
N LEU A 729 12.92 -6.27 39.49
CA LEU A 729 14.08 -7.13 39.30
C LEU A 729 14.94 -6.65 38.14
N LEU A 730 14.33 -6.31 36.99
CA LEU A 730 15.02 -5.81 35.80
C LEU A 730 15.62 -4.42 36.00
N GLU A 731 15.02 -3.56 36.82
CA GLU A 731 15.61 -2.26 37.20
C GLU A 731 16.79 -2.39 38.16
N SER A 732 16.75 -3.37 39.06
CA SER A 732 17.70 -3.49 40.17
C SER A 732 18.99 -4.24 39.81
N SER A 733 19.00 -4.99 38.71
CA SER A 733 20.10 -5.89 38.36
C SER A 733 20.31 -5.94 36.86
N ASP A 734 21.48 -5.50 36.42
CA ASP A 734 21.93 -5.63 35.03
C ASP A 734 22.36 -7.09 34.70
N ASP A 735 22.61 -7.91 35.73
CA ASP A 735 23.00 -9.31 35.59
C ASP A 735 21.77 -10.24 35.64
N LEU A 736 21.29 -10.63 34.46
CA LEU A 736 20.13 -11.51 34.31
C LEU A 736 20.35 -12.91 34.90
N LEU A 737 21.60 -13.38 35.03
CA LEU A 737 21.89 -14.71 35.55
C LEU A 737 21.57 -14.80 37.05
N LYS A 738 21.87 -13.75 37.82
CA LYS A 738 21.55 -13.66 39.26
C LYS A 738 20.04 -13.73 39.53
N ILE A 739 19.25 -13.11 38.67
CA ILE A 739 17.79 -13.03 38.82
C ILE A 739 17.04 -14.14 38.06
N PHE A 740 17.74 -14.98 37.30
CA PHE A 740 17.18 -16.01 36.42
C PHE A 740 16.09 -16.87 37.08
N ARG A 741 16.35 -17.43 38.27
CA ARG A 741 15.37 -18.31 38.96
C ARG A 741 14.07 -17.58 39.30
N LYS A 742 14.15 -16.29 39.64
CA LYS A 742 12.97 -15.47 39.92
C LYS A 742 12.23 -15.15 38.62
N LEU A 743 12.96 -14.80 37.55
CA LEU A 743 12.38 -14.57 36.23
C LEU A 743 11.64 -15.82 35.72
N GLN A 744 12.23 -17.00 35.83
CA GLN A 744 11.63 -18.28 35.43
C GLN A 744 10.26 -18.53 36.09
N MET A 745 10.07 -18.10 37.34
CA MET A 745 8.79 -18.24 38.02
C MET A 745 7.75 -17.22 37.53
N LEU A 746 8.18 -16.00 37.21
CA LEU A 746 7.29 -14.91 36.77
C LEU A 746 6.83 -15.07 35.31
N ILE A 747 7.69 -15.57 34.43
CA ILE A 747 7.37 -15.78 33.01
C ILE A 747 6.39 -16.94 32.75
N LYS A 748 5.96 -17.68 33.78
CA LYS A 748 4.86 -18.64 33.64
C LYS A 748 3.52 -17.96 33.33
N THR A 749 3.39 -16.67 33.66
CA THR A 749 2.22 -15.86 33.31
C THR A 749 2.48 -15.13 31.98
N PRO A 750 1.51 -15.09 31.03
CA PRO A 750 1.73 -14.47 29.71
C PRO A 750 2.11 -12.99 29.74
N ALA A 751 1.51 -12.18 30.63
CA ALA A 751 1.74 -10.73 30.67
C ALA A 751 3.18 -10.36 31.10
N PRO A 752 3.74 -10.91 32.20
CA PRO A 752 5.17 -10.80 32.50
C PRO A 752 6.09 -11.37 31.42
N ALA A 753 5.72 -12.49 30.79
CA ALA A 753 6.52 -13.09 29.70
C ALA A 753 6.62 -12.16 28.48
N ALA A 754 5.50 -11.57 28.06
CA ALA A 754 5.48 -10.59 26.97
C ALA A 754 6.27 -9.32 27.31
N GLY A 755 6.21 -8.87 28.57
CA GLY A 755 7.02 -7.75 29.06
C GLY A 755 8.51 -8.06 29.03
N LEU A 756 8.93 -9.23 29.54
CA LEU A 756 10.33 -9.66 29.50
C LEU A 756 10.83 -9.76 28.05
N LEU A 757 10.03 -10.33 27.15
CA LEU A 757 10.40 -10.47 25.76
C LEU A 757 10.65 -9.10 25.09
N HIS A 758 9.81 -8.12 25.39
CA HIS A 758 10.01 -6.74 24.94
C HIS A 758 11.26 -6.09 25.56
N TYR A 759 11.51 -6.32 26.85
CA TYR A 759 12.74 -5.87 27.50
C TYR A 759 13.97 -6.43 26.80
N LEU A 760 14.01 -7.75 26.60
CA LEU A 760 15.10 -8.42 25.89
C LEU A 760 15.27 -7.83 24.49
N ARG A 761 14.18 -7.62 23.74
CA ARG A 761 14.21 -6.93 22.43
C ARG A 761 14.93 -5.59 22.50
N THR A 762 14.55 -4.72 23.44
CA THR A 762 15.21 -3.41 23.58
C THR A 762 16.65 -3.52 24.10
N TYR A 763 16.95 -4.53 24.90
CA TYR A 763 18.26 -4.77 25.48
C TYR A 763 19.30 -5.13 24.42
N PHE A 764 19.02 -6.07 23.51
CA PHE A 764 19.98 -6.44 22.47
C PHE A 764 20.03 -5.49 21.27
N MET A 765 19.02 -4.61 21.13
CA MET A 765 19.03 -3.51 20.15
C MET A 765 19.89 -2.33 20.61
N ASN A 766 20.31 -2.32 21.87
CA ASN A 766 21.15 -1.27 22.41
C ASN A 766 22.62 -1.69 22.40
N ASP A 767 23.32 -1.33 21.32
CA ASP A 767 24.75 -1.65 21.16
C ASP A 767 25.65 -1.03 22.24
N ALA A 768 25.18 0.01 22.95
CA ALA A 768 25.93 0.61 24.05
C ALA A 768 25.87 -0.23 25.35
N LEU A 769 24.85 -1.08 25.51
CA LEU A 769 24.65 -1.89 26.71
C LEU A 769 25.18 -3.33 26.57
N VAL A 770 25.34 -3.82 25.34
CA VAL A 770 25.62 -5.24 25.08
C VAL A 770 26.73 -5.41 24.04
N SER A 771 27.95 -5.69 24.50
CA SER A 771 29.05 -6.15 23.65
C SER A 771 28.92 -7.63 23.28
N GLU A 772 28.42 -8.45 24.21
CA GLU A 772 28.14 -9.88 24.05
C GLU A 772 26.83 -10.25 24.72
N ILE A 773 26.00 -11.03 24.03
CA ILE A 773 24.70 -11.46 24.56
C ILE A 773 24.91 -12.65 25.50
N PRO A 774 24.53 -12.54 26.78
CA PRO A 774 24.69 -13.64 27.73
C PRO A 774 23.85 -14.87 27.33
N PRO A 775 24.38 -16.12 27.44
CA PRO A 775 23.63 -17.33 27.08
C PRO A 775 22.28 -17.49 27.81
N VAL A 776 22.17 -16.93 29.02
CA VAL A 776 20.92 -16.94 29.79
C VAL A 776 19.76 -16.24 29.06
N VAL A 777 20.04 -15.26 28.20
CA VAL A 777 19.02 -14.57 27.39
C VAL A 777 18.33 -15.54 26.43
N PHE A 778 19.11 -16.37 25.74
CA PHE A 778 18.60 -17.39 24.82
C PHE A 778 17.73 -18.41 25.55
N VAL A 779 18.15 -18.85 26.75
CA VAL A 779 17.35 -19.75 27.60
C VAL A 779 16.03 -19.11 28.01
N LEU A 780 16.02 -17.81 28.35
CA LEU A 780 14.79 -17.10 28.69
C LEU A 780 13.82 -17.03 27.50
N ILE A 781 14.33 -16.79 26.28
CA ILE A 781 13.52 -16.80 25.06
C ILE A 781 12.91 -18.19 24.83
N ASP A 782 13.70 -19.25 24.95
CA ASP A 782 13.24 -20.65 24.79
C ASP A 782 12.17 -21.03 25.82
N LEU A 783 12.33 -20.58 27.08
CA LEU A 783 11.34 -20.80 28.14
C LEU A 783 10.03 -20.08 27.84
N VAL A 784 10.07 -18.85 27.32
CA VAL A 784 8.87 -18.11 26.91
C VAL A 784 8.16 -18.83 25.77
N ALA A 785 8.90 -19.25 24.74
CA ALA A 785 8.35 -20.00 23.61
C ALA A 785 7.73 -21.34 24.04
N SER A 786 8.37 -22.06 24.97
CA SER A 786 7.85 -23.34 25.48
C SER A 786 6.60 -23.18 26.34
N ALA A 787 6.49 -22.07 27.09
CA ALA A 787 5.37 -21.83 27.99
C ALA A 787 4.14 -21.25 27.28
N HIS A 788 4.32 -20.46 26.20
CA HIS A 788 3.25 -19.62 25.64
C HIS A 788 3.18 -19.71 24.11
N VAL A 789 2.22 -20.51 23.61
CA VAL A 789 1.93 -20.61 22.17
C VAL A 789 1.54 -19.24 21.56
N ASN A 790 0.77 -18.44 22.30
CA ASN A 790 0.33 -17.12 21.83
C ASN A 790 1.47 -16.08 21.72
N LEU A 791 2.67 -16.38 22.22
CA LEU A 791 3.84 -15.52 22.12
C LEU A 791 4.83 -16.00 21.06
N HIS A 792 4.59 -17.14 20.39
CA HIS A 792 5.49 -17.69 19.37
C HIS A 792 5.85 -16.67 18.29
N TYR A 793 4.86 -15.94 17.75
CA TYR A 793 5.11 -14.91 16.74
C TYR A 793 5.93 -13.73 17.28
N ARG A 794 5.68 -13.29 18.51
CA ARG A 794 6.53 -12.24 19.13
C ARG A 794 7.94 -12.73 19.35
N VAL A 795 8.14 -13.99 19.75
CA VAL A 795 9.47 -14.59 19.89
C VAL A 795 10.15 -14.67 18.53
N PHE A 796 9.42 -15.10 17.51
CA PHE A 796 9.91 -15.17 16.14
C PHE A 796 10.38 -13.80 15.61
N GLU A 797 9.58 -12.75 15.78
CA GLU A 797 9.97 -11.37 15.43
C GLU A 797 11.24 -10.93 16.14
N VAL A 798 11.34 -11.20 17.45
CA VAL A 798 12.53 -10.86 18.27
C VAL A 798 13.78 -11.59 17.78
N LEU A 799 13.66 -12.85 17.37
CA LEU A 799 14.77 -13.61 16.80
C LEU A 799 15.17 -13.12 15.40
N CYS A 800 14.20 -12.74 14.56
CA CYS A 800 14.48 -12.12 13.26
C CYS A 800 15.23 -10.80 13.45
N ASP A 801 14.73 -9.91 14.30
CA ASP A 801 15.39 -8.64 14.61
C ASP A 801 16.80 -8.87 15.17
N LEU A 802 16.97 -9.85 16.06
CA LEU A 802 18.26 -10.20 16.62
C LEU A 802 19.24 -10.69 15.54
N TYR A 803 18.79 -11.56 14.64
CA TYR A 803 19.60 -12.05 13.53
C TYR A 803 20.01 -10.90 12.60
N GLU A 804 19.07 -10.02 12.24
CA GLU A 804 19.31 -8.85 11.39
C GLU A 804 20.30 -7.89 12.06
N ASN A 805 20.14 -7.62 13.35
CA ASN A 805 21.08 -6.79 14.10
C ASN A 805 22.49 -7.40 14.12
N GLN A 806 22.62 -8.70 14.45
CA GLN A 806 23.92 -9.38 14.43
C GLN A 806 24.57 -9.34 13.05
N SER A 807 23.80 -9.59 11.99
CA SER A 807 24.28 -9.59 10.60
C SER A 807 24.74 -8.21 10.12
N SER A 808 24.25 -7.14 10.74
CA SER A 808 24.67 -5.77 10.44
C SER A 808 26.00 -5.37 11.11
N LYS A 809 26.50 -6.13 12.09
CA LYS A 809 27.73 -5.82 12.82
C LYS A 809 28.96 -6.15 11.97
N ASN A 810 29.90 -5.21 11.92
CA ASN A 810 31.16 -5.38 11.19
C ASN A 810 32.19 -6.14 12.03
N GLU A 811 32.00 -7.46 12.16
CA GLU A 811 32.84 -8.37 12.95
C GLU A 811 33.52 -9.42 12.06
N VAL A 812 34.48 -10.16 12.64
CA VAL A 812 35.11 -11.30 11.96
C VAL A 812 34.06 -12.36 11.64
N ALA A 813 34.05 -12.85 10.40
CA ALA A 813 33.02 -13.77 9.90
C ALA A 813 32.82 -15.02 10.77
N GLU A 814 33.88 -15.56 11.39
CA GLU A 814 33.78 -16.72 12.29
C GLU A 814 32.96 -16.41 13.55
N VAL A 815 33.21 -15.26 14.18
CA VAL A 815 32.48 -14.80 15.38
C VAL A 815 31.02 -14.50 15.04
N LEU A 816 30.80 -13.88 13.87
CA LEU A 816 29.46 -13.60 13.37
C LEU A 816 28.66 -14.89 13.14
N MET A 817 29.27 -15.89 12.48
CA MET A 817 28.63 -17.19 12.24
C MET A 817 28.29 -17.94 13.54
N GLU A 818 29.14 -17.87 14.56
CA GLU A 818 28.86 -18.49 15.87
C GLU A 818 27.67 -17.82 16.59
N ARG A 819 27.58 -16.48 16.51
CA ARG A 819 26.46 -15.72 17.04
C ARG A 819 25.16 -16.01 16.27
N GLN A 820 25.22 -16.03 14.95
CA GLN A 820 24.08 -16.38 14.09
C GLN A 820 23.60 -17.82 14.34
N ARG A 821 24.53 -18.77 14.54
CA ARG A 821 24.18 -20.15 14.92
C ARG A 821 23.37 -20.20 16.22
N SER A 822 23.74 -19.39 17.21
CA SER A 822 23.00 -19.31 18.47
C SER A 822 21.55 -18.84 18.29
N VAL A 823 21.27 -18.02 17.28
CA VAL A 823 19.89 -17.61 16.90
C VAL A 823 19.18 -18.73 16.14
N ILE A 824 19.90 -19.43 15.25
CA ILE A 824 19.36 -20.58 14.51
C ILE A 824 18.91 -21.70 15.44
N ASP A 825 19.64 -21.99 16.52
CA ASP A 825 19.21 -22.94 17.54
C ASP A 825 17.84 -22.57 18.14
N ARG A 826 17.54 -21.27 18.25
CA ARG A 826 16.24 -20.77 18.73
C ARG A 826 15.15 -20.90 17.67
N PHE A 827 15.51 -20.75 16.39
CA PHE A 827 14.59 -21.08 15.29
C PHE A 827 14.25 -22.58 15.30
N VAL A 828 15.23 -23.47 15.50
CA VAL A 828 14.99 -24.91 15.68
C VAL A 828 14.09 -25.17 16.88
N HIS A 829 14.34 -24.50 18.01
CA HIS A 829 13.46 -24.60 19.18
C HIS A 829 12.03 -24.14 18.90
N LEU A 830 11.84 -23.02 18.16
CA LEU A 830 10.51 -22.56 17.71
C LEU A 830 9.78 -23.61 16.84
N VAL A 831 10.51 -24.27 15.94
CA VAL A 831 9.99 -25.39 15.15
C VAL A 831 9.54 -26.52 16.09
N SER A 832 10.33 -26.84 17.13
CA SER A 832 10.02 -27.91 18.08
C SER A 832 8.78 -27.65 18.94
N VAL A 833 8.47 -26.39 19.23
CA VAL A 833 7.27 -25.99 19.99
C VAL A 833 6.04 -25.76 19.10
N GLY A 834 6.18 -25.87 17.77
CA GLY A 834 5.06 -25.91 16.83
C GLY A 834 4.99 -24.77 15.80
N LEU A 835 5.89 -23.79 15.81
CA LEU A 835 5.92 -22.70 14.81
C LEU A 835 6.78 -23.10 13.59
N VAL A 836 6.31 -24.08 12.82
CA VAL A 836 7.14 -24.73 11.79
C VAL A 836 7.21 -23.92 10.49
N LEU A 837 6.07 -23.64 9.86
CA LEU A 837 6.02 -23.07 8.49
C LEU A 837 6.64 -21.66 8.41
N PRO A 838 6.29 -20.69 9.29
CA PRO A 838 6.86 -19.34 9.21
C PRO A 838 8.38 -19.33 9.39
N VAL A 839 8.90 -20.20 10.27
CA VAL A 839 10.34 -20.31 10.52
C VAL A 839 11.06 -20.92 9.32
N ALA A 840 10.56 -22.04 8.79
CA ALA A 840 11.17 -22.71 7.64
C ALA A 840 11.17 -21.82 6.38
N GLU A 841 10.07 -21.11 6.11
CA GLU A 841 9.99 -20.16 4.98
C GLU A 841 10.95 -18.97 5.17
N LYS A 842 11.00 -18.37 6.36
CA LYS A 842 11.90 -17.23 6.63
C LYS A 842 13.37 -17.65 6.52
N VAL A 843 13.76 -18.81 7.04
CA VAL A 843 15.14 -19.33 6.90
C VAL A 843 15.49 -19.55 5.43
N THR A 844 14.59 -20.18 4.67
CA THR A 844 14.77 -20.38 3.22
C THR A 844 14.93 -19.05 2.50
N ARG A 845 14.08 -18.06 2.82
CA ARG A 845 14.14 -16.71 2.23
C ARG A 845 15.44 -15.99 2.56
N MET A 846 15.87 -15.99 3.82
CA MET A 846 17.14 -15.37 4.21
C MET A 846 18.32 -15.97 3.45
N TRP A 847 18.31 -17.26 3.15
CA TRP A 847 19.32 -17.90 2.31
C TRP A 847 19.21 -17.49 0.84
N VAL A 848 18.01 -17.54 0.24
CA VAL A 848 17.77 -17.15 -1.17
C VAL A 848 18.14 -15.70 -1.43
N ASP A 849 17.84 -14.81 -0.49
CA ASP A 849 18.14 -13.38 -0.57
C ASP A 849 19.62 -13.05 -0.26
N GLY A 850 20.42 -14.04 0.15
CA GLY A 850 21.85 -13.88 0.43
C GLY A 850 22.18 -13.31 1.82
N PHE A 851 21.21 -13.27 2.75
CA PHE A 851 21.41 -12.85 4.14
C PHE A 851 21.86 -14.00 5.08
N MET A 852 21.84 -15.24 4.60
CA MET A 852 22.27 -16.42 5.36
C MET A 852 23.23 -17.28 4.57
N ASP A 853 24.35 -17.63 5.19
CA ASP A 853 25.35 -18.51 4.61
C ASP A 853 24.85 -19.95 4.45
N ILE A 854 25.40 -20.63 3.44
CA ILE A 854 25.02 -22.00 3.10
C ILE A 854 25.32 -23.01 4.23
N SER A 855 26.33 -22.74 5.04
CA SER A 855 26.70 -23.55 6.21
C SER A 855 25.64 -23.47 7.31
N LEU A 856 25.05 -22.29 7.50
CA LEU A 856 24.05 -22.00 8.53
C LEU A 856 22.69 -22.58 8.18
N VAL A 857 22.25 -22.43 6.93
CA VAL A 857 20.99 -23.05 6.46
C VAL A 857 21.09 -24.58 6.45
N ARG A 858 22.25 -25.15 6.10
CA ARG A 858 22.52 -26.59 6.21
C ARG A 858 22.43 -27.06 7.66
N TYR A 859 23.03 -26.31 8.59
CA TYR A 859 22.97 -26.59 10.02
C TYR A 859 21.52 -26.60 10.51
N PHE A 860 20.73 -25.56 10.21
CA PHE A 860 19.31 -25.53 10.52
C PHE A 860 18.56 -26.77 9.99
N ALA A 861 18.76 -27.10 8.71
CA ALA A 861 18.08 -28.22 8.09
C ALA A 861 18.46 -29.57 8.73
N LEU A 862 19.73 -29.78 9.09
CA LEU A 862 20.17 -30.99 9.78
C LEU A 862 19.57 -31.11 11.19
N GLU A 863 19.61 -30.05 11.98
CA GLU A 863 19.01 -30.05 13.33
C GLU A 863 17.50 -30.35 13.26
N VAL A 864 16.79 -29.75 12.30
CA VAL A 864 15.36 -30.05 12.07
C VAL A 864 15.16 -31.51 11.66
N LEU A 865 15.98 -32.05 10.75
CA LEU A 865 15.89 -33.45 10.31
C LEU A 865 16.13 -34.45 11.45
N GLU A 866 17.00 -34.13 12.41
CA GLU A 866 17.27 -34.99 13.56
C GLU A 866 16.12 -35.02 14.59
N MET A 867 15.32 -33.96 14.67
CA MET A 867 14.20 -33.87 15.62
C MET A 867 12.84 -34.32 15.07
N ILE A 868 12.67 -34.42 13.74
CA ILE A 868 11.38 -34.78 13.11
C ILE A 868 11.28 -36.26 12.74
N ALA A 869 10.05 -36.78 12.69
CA ALA A 869 9.76 -38.14 12.25
C ALA A 869 8.42 -38.18 11.48
N PRO A 870 8.20 -39.17 10.59
CA PRO A 870 6.94 -39.31 9.86
C PRO A 870 5.76 -39.66 10.80
N PRO A 871 4.50 -39.33 10.43
CA PRO A 871 4.07 -38.77 9.15
C PRO A 871 4.28 -37.25 9.02
N TYR A 872 4.74 -36.81 7.84
CA TYR A 872 4.92 -35.41 7.51
C TYR A 872 3.65 -34.84 6.83
N SER A 873 3.28 -33.60 7.16
CA SER A 873 2.19 -32.91 6.47
C SER A 873 2.62 -32.47 5.06
N GLU A 874 1.67 -32.41 4.12
CA GLU A 874 1.95 -31.94 2.75
C GLU A 874 2.49 -30.50 2.73
N GLU A 875 1.99 -29.65 3.62
CA GLU A 875 2.45 -28.27 3.78
C GLU A 875 3.92 -28.20 4.21
N PHE A 876 4.33 -29.01 5.20
CA PHE A 876 5.72 -29.07 5.62
C PHE A 876 6.63 -29.60 4.51
N ILE A 877 6.22 -30.67 3.82
CA ILE A 877 6.97 -31.22 2.68
C ILE A 877 7.14 -30.14 1.60
N SER A 878 6.08 -29.39 1.28
CA SER A 878 6.12 -28.37 0.23
C SER A 878 7.14 -27.24 0.48
N VAL A 879 7.39 -26.93 1.75
CA VAL A 879 8.34 -25.88 2.17
C VAL A 879 9.75 -26.44 2.38
N PHE A 880 9.86 -27.60 3.04
CA PHE A 880 11.14 -28.12 3.51
C PHE A 880 11.85 -29.03 2.51
N LEU A 881 11.12 -29.76 1.65
CA LEU A 881 11.72 -30.63 0.63
C LEU A 881 12.60 -29.86 -0.38
N PRO A 882 12.18 -28.70 -0.93
CA PRO A 882 13.04 -27.93 -1.84
C PRO A 882 14.37 -27.48 -1.21
N LEU A 883 14.38 -27.28 0.11
CA LEU A 883 15.59 -26.93 0.86
C LEU A 883 16.56 -28.12 0.96
N VAL A 884 16.04 -29.31 1.25
CA VAL A 884 16.83 -30.54 1.43
C VAL A 884 17.31 -31.12 0.08
N GLU A 885 16.51 -31.00 -0.98
CA GLU A 885 16.88 -31.45 -2.33
C GLU A 885 17.90 -30.52 -3.02
N ASN A 886 18.14 -29.33 -2.48
CA ASN A 886 19.04 -28.38 -3.11
C ASN A 886 20.50 -28.89 -3.07
N PRO A 887 21.16 -29.07 -4.23
CA PRO A 887 22.49 -29.67 -4.30
C PRO A 887 23.59 -28.78 -3.72
N ASP A 888 23.38 -27.46 -3.65
CA ASP A 888 24.35 -26.55 -3.04
C ASP A 888 24.37 -26.71 -1.52
N ILE A 889 23.20 -26.97 -0.92
CA ILE A 889 23.06 -27.21 0.52
C ILE A 889 23.48 -28.66 0.81
N PHE A 890 22.88 -29.64 0.15
CA PHE A 890 23.13 -31.05 0.39
C PHE A 890 23.66 -31.73 -0.87
N ASP A 891 24.97 -31.92 -0.92
CA ASP A 891 25.63 -32.65 -2.02
C ASP A 891 25.19 -34.13 -2.02
N PRO A 892 24.48 -34.60 -3.07
CA PRO A 892 23.99 -35.98 -3.16
C PRO A 892 25.08 -37.04 -3.05
N SER A 893 26.31 -36.70 -3.43
CA SER A 893 27.45 -37.63 -3.33
C SER A 893 27.85 -37.93 -1.89
N GLN A 894 27.54 -37.02 -0.95
CA GLN A 894 27.89 -37.12 0.47
C GLN A 894 26.76 -37.70 1.33
N TYR A 895 25.60 -38.01 0.76
CA TYR A 895 24.42 -38.48 1.51
C TYR A 895 24.72 -39.73 2.33
N SER A 896 25.42 -40.70 1.74
CA SER A 896 25.70 -41.98 2.38
C SER A 896 26.81 -41.92 3.45
N GLN A 897 27.52 -40.79 3.57
CA GLN A 897 28.65 -40.62 4.51
C GLN A 897 28.39 -39.56 5.58
N LYS A 898 27.69 -38.46 5.24
CA LYS A 898 27.49 -37.31 6.13
C LYS A 898 26.03 -36.87 6.31
N PHE A 899 25.13 -37.16 5.36
CA PHE A 899 23.77 -36.62 5.36
C PHE A 899 22.70 -37.72 5.27
N GLN A 900 22.79 -38.73 6.15
CA GLN A 900 21.90 -39.88 6.14
C GLN A 900 20.44 -39.49 6.42
N SER A 901 20.19 -38.60 7.39
CA SER A 901 18.83 -38.12 7.74
C SER A 901 18.16 -37.37 6.58
N ALA A 902 18.94 -36.58 5.82
CA ALA A 902 18.44 -35.87 4.63
C ALA A 902 18.01 -36.85 3.54
N LYS A 903 18.81 -37.91 3.32
CA LYS A 903 18.47 -38.98 2.36
C LYS A 903 17.18 -39.70 2.76
N GLU A 904 17.07 -40.10 4.03
CA GLU A 904 15.88 -40.78 4.55
C GLU A 904 14.62 -39.93 4.37
N PHE A 905 14.71 -38.63 4.66
CA PHE A 905 13.62 -37.69 4.45
C PHE A 905 13.19 -37.60 2.97
N VAL A 906 14.15 -37.46 2.05
CA VAL A 906 13.86 -37.41 0.60
C VAL A 906 13.25 -38.74 0.12
N ASP A 907 13.78 -39.88 0.54
CA ASP A 907 13.25 -41.20 0.18
C ASP A 907 11.79 -41.38 0.67
N ILE A 908 11.48 -40.92 1.88
CA ILE A 908 10.12 -40.95 2.45
C ILE A 908 9.17 -40.00 1.70
N CYS A 909 9.63 -38.81 1.33
CA CYS A 909 8.79 -37.81 0.66
C CYS A 909 8.55 -38.11 -0.83
N THR A 910 9.49 -38.79 -1.50
CA THR A 910 9.43 -39.09 -2.94
C THR A 910 8.82 -40.46 -3.25
N THR A 911 8.66 -41.33 -2.26
CA THR A 911 7.95 -42.60 -2.44
C THR A 911 6.43 -42.36 -2.57
N PRO A 912 5.77 -42.83 -3.65
CA PRO A 912 4.35 -42.61 -3.82
C PRO A 912 3.57 -43.31 -2.70
N SER A 913 2.93 -42.51 -1.85
CA SER A 913 2.08 -42.95 -0.75
C SER A 913 1.09 -44.03 -1.23
N THR A 914 1.28 -45.27 -0.78
CA THR A 914 0.24 -46.29 -0.79
C THR A 914 -0.74 -45.92 0.32
N ALA A 915 -1.70 -45.07 0.00
CA ALA A 915 -2.70 -44.60 0.94
C ALA A 915 -3.41 -45.78 1.65
N PRO A 916 -3.45 -45.84 2.99
CA PRO A 916 -4.38 -46.70 3.68
C PRO A 916 -5.78 -46.11 3.50
N SER A 917 -6.70 -46.94 2.98
CA SER A 917 -8.10 -46.62 2.78
C SER A 917 -8.74 -45.97 4.01
N THR A 918 -9.46 -44.89 3.75
CA THR A 918 -10.32 -44.15 4.67
C THR A 918 -11.20 -45.05 5.55
N SER A 919 -10.78 -45.27 6.80
CA SER A 919 -11.69 -45.73 7.85
C SER A 919 -12.57 -44.57 8.29
N LYS A 920 -13.82 -44.57 7.81
CA LYS A 920 -14.92 -43.72 8.29
C LYS A 920 -14.96 -43.71 9.82
N ARG A 921 -14.54 -42.60 10.45
CA ARG A 921 -14.88 -42.31 11.84
C ARG A 921 -16.33 -41.83 11.87
N LYS A 922 -17.23 -42.71 12.33
CA LYS A 922 -18.60 -42.35 12.70
C LYS A 922 -18.56 -41.32 13.83
N SER A 923 -19.37 -40.29 13.68
CA SER A 923 -19.79 -39.34 14.70
C SER A 923 -20.18 -40.02 16.02
N LYS A 924 -19.69 -39.48 17.13
CA LYS A 924 -20.46 -39.28 18.36
C LYS A 924 -19.95 -38.04 19.07
#